data_AF-A0A453BIF7-F1
#
_entry.id   AF-A0A453BIF7-F1
#
_cell.length_a   1.000
_cell.length_b   1.000
_cell.length_c   1.000
_cell.angle_alpha   90.00
_cell.angle_beta   90.00
_cell.angle_gamma   90.00
#
_symmetry.space_group_name_H-M   'P 1'
#
loop_
_entity.id
_entity.type
_entity.pdbx_description
1 polymer ?
#
loop_
_entity_poly.entity_id
_entity_poly.type
_entity_poly.pdbx_seq_one_letter_code
_entity_poly.pdbx_strand_id
1 'polypeptide(L)'
;MMFLRHRVTLGYRNHKNIVMRISSNVSEEDEPSLLVNGHFDSPLGSPGAADCGSCVASMLELSRLMLESGWIPPRPVIFLFNGAEELFLLGSHGFMKTHKWSSTVGAFINIEASGSGGADLVCQSGPGSWPSRIYAQTAKYPMANSVAQDMFGIIPGDTDYRIFAEDVAKIPGLDIIFVLGGYFYHTSYDTLENLLPGSIQARGENLFNLVKAFTNSPMLLKESERSNKAVNEGIDDLRAIFFDYLTWFMIFYPRDVSLIIHSLPVAIFLLTPLFLSFPNITMISLFRTVLDLARGMLLHAFGVILAIVVPAMTAGLRLLFTKNAMNWFAHPCLAFFMFVPASLVGLLLPRIIWGLSEQSHFWGAFGLYSLVTLAYMLAGLSGGFLTFFISMSLLLGRFISSISRKQLGQQSPKSLFGYVIPMIPCLLYCLYYGGFLIQFLIEKMGMMGSLPKPYGHFVPDIIVGAMVGLVVGWCFGPLAPIVSCWLAKASILHGFLQITVVAMAVSSQVFPYSTGAPKRVVLQHTFVTDASNIVESNYGFSVVDANSLEFVFNNAPEAAKWLKDNSELSLKEKYRSDRSTWVALYPVPFLFSGSLKFPAQTEEIRKHHQHFPQLVVQKTSSNNWNRRVHLQLSLGSLSEVWTTSLNITGPLSNWSFADNTLPAPQTVSGGPPSYICRLTGQSNENWSFWLE
;
A
#
# COMPACT_ATOMS: atom_id res chain seq x y z
N MET A 1 7.50 -16.96 -9.47
CA MET A 1 7.32 -15.55 -9.08
C MET A 1 7.22 -15.46 -7.55
N MET A 2 7.65 -14.35 -6.94
CA MET A 2 7.26 -14.01 -5.57
C MET A 2 5.98 -13.18 -5.66
N PHE A 3 4.93 -13.52 -4.92
CA PHE A 3 3.69 -12.75 -4.88
C PHE A 3 3.17 -12.73 -3.45
N LEU A 4 2.90 -11.54 -2.89
CA LEU A 4 2.54 -11.37 -1.47
C LEU A 4 3.50 -12.11 -0.50
N ARG A 5 4.80 -12.12 -0.81
CA ARG A 5 5.86 -12.84 -0.06
C ARG A 5 5.80 -14.37 -0.14
N HIS A 6 4.95 -14.93 -1.00
CA HIS A 6 4.86 -16.36 -1.28
C HIS A 6 5.48 -16.70 -2.64
N ARG A 7 6.22 -17.82 -2.70
CA ARG A 7 6.75 -18.39 -3.94
C ARG A 7 5.67 -19.17 -4.68
N VAL A 8 5.14 -18.61 -5.75
CA VAL A 8 4.12 -19.26 -6.57
C VAL A 8 4.67 -19.49 -7.97
N THR A 9 4.48 -20.71 -8.45
CA THR A 9 4.71 -21.07 -9.85
C THR A 9 3.44 -20.82 -10.64
N LEU A 10 3.56 -20.14 -11.77
CA LEU A 10 2.43 -19.76 -12.60
C LEU A 10 2.54 -20.48 -13.94
N GLY A 11 1.49 -21.18 -14.34
CA GLY A 11 1.32 -21.75 -15.67
C GLY A 11 0.03 -21.23 -16.27
N TYR A 12 0.08 -20.72 -17.49
CA TYR A 12 -1.11 -20.12 -18.09
C TYR A 12 -1.14 -20.30 -19.60
N ARG A 13 -2.35 -20.27 -20.16
CA ARG A 13 -2.60 -20.44 -21.60
C ARG A 13 -3.68 -19.49 -22.05
N ASN A 14 -3.56 -18.96 -23.27
CA ASN A 14 -4.64 -18.27 -23.97
C ASN A 14 -5.28 -17.08 -23.19
N HIS A 15 -4.52 -16.41 -22.33
CA HIS A 15 -4.89 -15.07 -21.85
C HIS A 15 -4.73 -14.07 -22.99
N LYS A 16 -5.63 -13.09 -23.06
CA LYS A 16 -5.70 -12.14 -24.15
C LYS A 16 -5.13 -10.80 -23.70
N ASN A 17 -4.28 -10.23 -24.55
CA ASN A 17 -3.90 -8.83 -24.50
C ASN A 17 -4.37 -8.16 -25.79
N ILE A 18 -4.77 -6.89 -25.70
CA ILE A 18 -5.03 -6.04 -26.86
C ILE A 18 -3.93 -4.99 -26.89
N VAL A 19 -3.21 -4.92 -28.01
CA VAL A 19 -2.06 -4.02 -28.17
C VAL A 19 -2.32 -3.09 -29.34
N MET A 20 -2.12 -1.79 -29.12
CA MET A 20 -2.22 -0.76 -30.14
C MET A 20 -0.94 0.06 -30.16
N ARG A 21 -0.40 0.35 -31.35
CA ARG A 21 0.79 1.19 -31.53
C ARG A 21 0.43 2.41 -32.35
N ILE A 22 0.69 3.60 -31.80
CA ILE A 22 0.56 4.88 -32.49
C ILE A 22 1.96 5.43 -32.74
N SER A 23 2.29 5.68 -34.00
CA SER A 23 3.61 6.19 -34.42
C SER A 23 3.49 7.14 -35.59
N SER A 24 4.54 7.91 -35.83
CA SER A 24 4.68 8.66 -37.08
C SER A 24 4.81 7.70 -38.27
N ASN A 25 4.49 8.17 -39.48
CA ASN A 25 4.64 7.41 -40.71
C ASN A 25 6.11 7.18 -41.12
N VAL A 26 7.03 7.95 -40.53
CA VAL A 26 8.48 7.80 -40.72
C VAL A 26 9.16 6.99 -39.62
N SER A 27 8.41 6.57 -38.58
CA SER A 27 8.99 5.80 -37.48
C SER A 27 9.32 4.38 -37.89
N GLU A 28 10.53 3.92 -37.56
CA GLU A 28 10.93 2.52 -37.79
C GLU A 28 10.24 1.57 -36.80
N GLU A 29 10.15 0.27 -37.14
CA GLU A 29 9.49 -0.73 -36.28
C GLU A 29 10.23 -0.92 -34.95
N ASP A 30 11.55 -0.82 -34.96
CA ASP A 30 12.38 -1.07 -33.79
C ASP A 30 12.60 0.18 -32.94
N GLU A 31 12.08 1.36 -33.28
CA GLU A 31 12.29 2.58 -32.50
C GLU A 31 11.89 2.44 -31.01
N PRO A 32 12.68 3.02 -30.07
CA PRO A 32 12.31 3.12 -28.67
C PRO A 32 10.90 3.69 -28.49
N SER A 33 10.06 2.95 -27.78
CA SER A 33 8.63 3.24 -27.62
C SER A 33 8.28 3.48 -26.15
N LEU A 34 7.32 4.36 -25.90
CA LEU A 34 6.68 4.49 -24.60
C LEU A 34 5.55 3.48 -24.48
N LEU A 35 5.52 2.67 -23.43
CA LEU A 35 4.40 1.80 -23.10
C LEU A 35 3.43 2.51 -22.15
N VAL A 36 2.14 2.50 -22.47
CA VAL A 36 1.05 2.88 -21.56
C VAL A 36 0.25 1.61 -21.29
N ASN A 37 0.23 1.17 -20.04
CA ASN A 37 -0.38 -0.08 -19.60
C ASN A 37 -1.57 0.18 -18.67
N GLY A 38 -2.58 -0.66 -18.81
CA GLY A 38 -3.70 -0.79 -17.88
C GLY A 38 -4.43 -2.10 -18.17
N HIS A 39 -4.94 -2.75 -17.13
CA HIS A 39 -5.61 -4.04 -17.28
C HIS A 39 -7.11 -3.87 -17.56
N PHE A 40 -7.72 -4.83 -18.27
CA PHE A 40 -9.16 -4.80 -18.61
C PHE A 40 -9.98 -5.88 -17.90
N ASP A 41 -9.34 -6.82 -17.21
CA ASP A 41 -10.04 -7.80 -16.38
C ASP A 41 -10.50 -7.18 -15.06
N SER A 42 -11.30 -7.94 -14.32
CA SER A 42 -11.78 -7.55 -13.00
C SER A 42 -11.86 -8.79 -12.10
N PRO A 43 -11.79 -8.62 -10.77
CA PRO A 43 -11.81 -9.74 -9.86
C PRO A 43 -13.22 -10.33 -9.73
N LEU A 44 -13.30 -11.54 -9.18
CA LEU A 44 -14.55 -12.28 -8.99
C LEU A 44 -15.65 -11.41 -8.36
N GLY A 45 -16.75 -11.22 -9.09
CA GLY A 45 -17.93 -10.50 -8.59
C GLY A 45 -17.79 -8.98 -8.53
N SER A 46 -16.69 -8.42 -9.05
CA SER A 46 -16.50 -6.97 -9.21
C SER A 46 -16.82 -6.53 -10.64
N PRO A 47 -17.66 -5.51 -10.85
CA PRO A 47 -17.84 -4.87 -12.15
C PRO A 47 -16.57 -4.15 -12.65
N GLY A 48 -15.65 -3.80 -11.75
CA GLY A 48 -14.33 -3.24 -12.09
C GLY A 48 -14.38 -1.82 -12.65
N ALA A 49 -15.34 -0.99 -12.24
CA ALA A 49 -15.48 0.36 -12.78
C ALA A 49 -14.26 1.24 -12.49
N ALA A 50 -13.74 1.20 -11.25
CA ALA A 50 -12.46 1.81 -10.90
C ALA A 50 -11.31 0.93 -11.35
N ASP A 51 -11.32 -0.35 -10.94
CA ASP A 51 -10.23 -1.32 -11.11
C ASP A 51 -10.58 -2.41 -12.16
N CYS A 52 -10.13 -2.29 -13.41
CA CYS A 52 -9.46 -1.12 -14.01
C CYS A 52 -10.21 -0.54 -15.22
N GLY A 53 -11.54 -0.59 -15.21
CA GLY A 53 -12.37 0.04 -16.25
C GLY A 53 -12.03 1.53 -16.47
N SER A 54 -11.72 2.25 -15.39
CA SER A 54 -11.27 3.65 -15.44
C SER A 54 -9.92 3.84 -16.15
N CYS A 55 -9.04 2.84 -16.07
CA CYS A 55 -7.71 2.81 -16.66
C CYS A 55 -7.82 2.60 -18.17
N VAL A 56 -8.61 1.58 -18.58
CA VAL A 56 -8.96 1.32 -19.99
C VAL A 56 -9.61 2.55 -20.63
N ALA A 57 -10.59 3.16 -19.96
CA ALA A 57 -11.26 4.36 -20.46
C ALA A 57 -10.27 5.52 -20.68
N SER A 58 -9.35 5.72 -19.74
CA SER A 58 -8.32 6.76 -19.83
C SER A 58 -7.36 6.52 -21.00
N MET A 59 -6.96 5.26 -21.22
CA MET A 59 -6.09 4.88 -22.34
C MET A 59 -6.77 5.05 -23.70
N LEU A 60 -8.05 4.66 -23.82
CA LEU A 60 -8.83 4.86 -25.04
C LEU A 60 -9.00 6.35 -25.36
N GLU A 61 -9.31 7.17 -24.37
CA GLU A 61 -9.45 8.62 -24.55
C GLU A 61 -8.10 9.27 -24.92
N LEU A 62 -7.01 8.85 -24.28
CA LEU A 62 -5.66 9.30 -24.63
C LEU A 62 -5.32 8.95 -26.08
N SER A 63 -5.69 7.75 -26.52
CA SER A 63 -5.49 7.30 -27.90
C SER A 63 -6.28 8.14 -28.89
N ARG A 64 -7.55 8.44 -28.60
CA ARG A 64 -8.39 9.34 -29.41
C ARG A 64 -7.76 10.74 -29.49
N LEU A 65 -7.35 11.31 -28.36
CA LEU A 65 -6.71 12.63 -28.32
C LEU A 65 -5.41 12.67 -29.12
N MET A 66 -4.60 11.62 -29.08
CA MET A 66 -3.39 11.54 -29.89
C MET A 66 -3.69 11.55 -31.39
N LEU A 67 -4.74 10.84 -31.83
CA LEU A 67 -5.12 10.77 -33.24
C LEU A 67 -5.81 12.06 -33.74
N GLU A 68 -6.60 12.72 -32.89
CA GLU A 68 -7.42 13.87 -33.31
C GLU A 68 -6.76 15.24 -33.06
N SER A 69 -5.80 15.34 -32.14
CA SER A 69 -5.19 16.65 -31.78
C SER A 69 -4.23 17.24 -32.82
N GLY A 70 -3.88 16.48 -33.87
CA GLY A 70 -2.85 16.86 -34.84
C GLY A 70 -1.42 16.81 -34.29
N TRP A 71 -1.22 16.39 -33.03
CA TRP A 71 0.10 16.17 -32.46
C TRP A 71 0.68 14.84 -32.96
N ILE A 72 1.88 14.89 -33.54
CA ILE A 72 2.61 13.70 -33.99
C ILE A 72 3.63 13.31 -32.90
N PRO A 73 3.56 12.10 -32.34
CA PRO A 73 4.48 11.69 -31.29
C PRO A 73 5.91 11.53 -31.84
N PRO A 74 6.94 12.12 -31.20
CA PRO A 74 8.34 12.00 -31.64
C PRO A 74 8.89 10.57 -31.56
N ARG A 75 8.30 9.75 -30.70
CA ARG A 75 8.62 8.33 -30.51
C ARG A 75 7.31 7.54 -30.42
N PRO A 76 7.26 6.29 -30.90
CA PRO A 76 6.04 5.49 -30.86
C PRO A 76 5.48 5.32 -29.45
N VAL A 77 4.15 5.25 -29.34
CA VAL A 77 3.45 4.92 -28.10
C VAL A 77 2.71 3.59 -28.29
N ILE A 78 2.94 2.66 -27.38
CA ILE A 78 2.27 1.36 -27.32
C ILE A 78 1.26 1.42 -26.18
N PHE A 79 -0.01 1.20 -26.49
CA PHE A 79 -1.06 0.96 -25.51
C PHE A 79 -1.23 -0.54 -25.33
N LEU A 80 -1.02 -1.02 -24.11
CA LEU A 80 -1.20 -2.41 -23.73
C LEU A 80 -2.40 -2.50 -22.80
N PHE A 81 -3.53 -2.91 -23.37
CA PHE A 81 -4.70 -3.33 -22.61
C PHE A 81 -4.51 -4.80 -22.28
N ASN A 82 -3.92 -5.08 -21.13
CA ASN A 82 -3.62 -6.45 -20.75
C ASN A 82 -4.80 -7.10 -20.02
N GLY A 83 -4.85 -8.43 -20.05
CA GLY A 83 -5.82 -9.19 -19.27
C GLY A 83 -5.14 -10.15 -18.32
N ALA A 84 -5.89 -10.66 -17.34
CA ALA A 84 -5.40 -11.54 -16.29
C ALA A 84 -4.36 -10.86 -15.36
N GLU A 85 -4.52 -9.57 -15.09
CA GLU A 85 -3.80 -8.86 -14.03
C GLU A 85 -4.24 -9.39 -12.67
N GLU A 86 -5.55 -9.54 -12.46
CA GLU A 86 -6.19 -10.00 -11.22
C GLU A 86 -5.87 -11.49 -10.92
N LEU A 87 -5.21 -12.13 -11.89
CA LEU A 87 -4.66 -13.47 -11.85
C LEU A 87 -3.14 -13.50 -11.64
N PHE A 88 -2.60 -12.43 -11.09
CA PHE A 88 -1.19 -12.19 -10.78
C PHE A 88 -0.36 -11.80 -12.01
N LEU A 89 -0.78 -10.72 -12.66
CA LEU A 89 0.00 -9.95 -13.65
C LEU A 89 0.35 -10.76 -14.92
N LEU A 90 -0.49 -11.73 -15.29
CA LEU A 90 -0.15 -12.70 -16.33
C LEU A 90 -0.17 -12.10 -17.73
N GLY A 91 -1.03 -11.11 -17.97
CA GLY A 91 -1.12 -10.39 -19.23
C GLY A 91 0.16 -9.63 -19.56
N SER A 92 0.59 -8.75 -18.65
CA SER A 92 1.83 -8.00 -18.81
C SER A 92 3.05 -8.92 -18.92
N HIS A 93 3.10 -9.98 -18.11
CA HIS A 93 4.16 -10.99 -18.19
C HIS A 93 4.20 -11.66 -19.57
N GLY A 94 3.03 -12.09 -20.08
CA GLY A 94 2.89 -12.66 -21.41
C GLY A 94 3.38 -11.71 -22.51
N PHE A 95 2.96 -10.43 -22.47
CA PHE A 95 3.43 -9.42 -23.42
C PHE A 95 4.96 -9.31 -23.42
N MET A 96 5.57 -9.17 -22.24
CA MET A 96 7.02 -9.00 -22.14
C MET A 96 7.80 -10.20 -22.66
N LYS A 97 7.30 -11.42 -22.45
CA LYS A 97 7.97 -12.66 -22.85
C LYS A 97 7.81 -13.01 -24.32
N THR A 98 6.68 -12.67 -24.96
CA THR A 98 6.35 -13.23 -26.27
C THR A 98 6.12 -12.20 -27.37
N HIS A 99 5.82 -10.94 -27.05
CA HIS A 99 5.43 -9.97 -28.06
C HIS A 99 6.65 -9.29 -28.70
N LYS A 100 6.67 -9.15 -30.04
CA LYS A 100 7.83 -8.58 -30.76
C LYS A 100 8.19 -7.14 -30.35
N TRP A 101 7.21 -6.36 -29.90
CA TRP A 101 7.43 -4.98 -29.45
C TRP A 101 7.94 -4.86 -28.00
N SER A 102 8.02 -5.95 -27.22
CA SER A 102 8.51 -5.84 -25.84
C SER A 102 9.95 -5.34 -25.78
N SER A 103 10.77 -5.69 -26.76
CA SER A 103 12.16 -5.24 -26.90
C SER A 103 12.31 -3.78 -27.28
N THR A 104 11.26 -3.12 -27.77
CA THR A 104 11.28 -1.70 -28.14
C THR A 104 10.86 -0.78 -26.99
N VAL A 105 10.32 -1.33 -25.90
CA VAL A 105 9.84 -0.52 -24.77
C VAL A 105 11.02 0.10 -24.03
N GLY A 106 11.16 1.42 -24.13
CA GLY A 106 12.22 2.17 -23.46
C GLY A 106 11.81 2.71 -22.08
N ALA A 107 10.52 2.96 -21.90
CA ALA A 107 9.91 3.42 -20.66
C ALA A 107 8.43 3.02 -20.60
N PHE A 108 7.81 3.08 -19.42
CA PHE A 108 6.39 2.82 -19.29
C PHE A 108 5.65 3.74 -18.31
N ILE A 109 4.33 3.83 -18.48
CA ILE A 109 3.37 4.37 -17.52
C ILE A 109 2.36 3.26 -17.26
N ASN A 110 2.28 2.78 -16.01
CA ASN A 110 1.23 1.88 -15.55
C ASN A 110 0.11 2.69 -14.89
N ILE A 111 -1.14 2.38 -15.24
CA ILE A 111 -2.33 3.04 -14.72
C ILE A 111 -3.14 1.99 -13.95
N GLU A 112 -3.44 2.29 -12.70
CA GLU A 112 -4.05 1.36 -11.76
C GLU A 112 -5.18 2.02 -10.92
N ALA A 113 -5.98 1.20 -10.24
CA ALA A 113 -6.89 1.65 -9.21
C ALA A 113 -6.96 0.67 -8.03
N SER A 114 -6.72 1.17 -6.83
CA SER A 114 -7.06 0.49 -5.57
C SER A 114 -8.16 1.21 -4.76
N GLY A 115 -8.86 2.14 -5.41
CA GLY A 115 -9.92 2.96 -4.85
C GLY A 115 -10.71 3.65 -5.97
N SER A 116 -11.85 4.26 -5.63
CA SER A 116 -12.79 4.78 -6.61
C SER A 116 -12.51 6.22 -7.10
N GLY A 117 -11.39 6.84 -6.71
CA GLY A 117 -10.93 8.08 -7.33
C GLY A 117 -10.03 8.93 -6.45
N GLY A 118 -10.09 10.25 -6.66
CA GLY A 118 -9.18 11.23 -6.05
C GLY A 118 -8.11 11.70 -7.02
N ALA A 119 -7.08 12.35 -6.51
CA ALA A 119 -5.89 12.66 -7.30
C ALA A 119 -5.11 11.37 -7.58
N ASP A 120 -4.54 11.29 -8.78
CA ASP A 120 -3.71 10.16 -9.22
C ASP A 120 -2.37 10.17 -8.51
N LEU A 121 -2.18 9.22 -7.60
CA LEU A 121 -0.94 9.09 -6.84
C LEU A 121 0.09 8.32 -7.66
N VAL A 122 1.27 8.89 -7.85
CA VAL A 122 2.46 8.10 -8.24
C VAL A 122 2.95 7.33 -7.02
N CYS A 123 2.65 6.03 -6.96
CA CYS A 123 3.04 5.17 -5.84
C CYS A 123 4.46 4.60 -6.03
N GLN A 124 4.88 4.36 -7.27
CA GLN A 124 6.21 3.85 -7.61
C GLN A 124 6.80 4.59 -8.82
N SER A 125 8.11 4.77 -8.83
CA SER A 125 8.86 5.35 -9.94
C SER A 125 10.25 4.74 -10.05
N GLY A 126 10.67 4.43 -11.27
CA GLY A 126 12.01 3.95 -11.57
C GLY A 126 11.99 2.67 -12.42
N PRO A 127 13.15 2.00 -12.62
CA PRO A 127 14.48 2.38 -12.13
C PRO A 127 14.97 3.76 -12.60
N GLY A 128 15.95 4.34 -11.90
CA GLY A 128 16.42 5.71 -12.12
C GLY A 128 15.44 6.82 -11.73
N SER A 129 15.94 8.06 -11.75
CA SER A 129 15.19 9.25 -11.29
C SER A 129 14.44 9.99 -12.39
N TRP A 130 14.73 9.74 -13.67
CA TRP A 130 14.18 10.52 -14.77
C TRP A 130 12.65 10.38 -14.95
N PRO A 131 11.98 9.24 -14.67
CA PRO A 131 10.52 9.18 -14.76
C PRO A 131 9.85 10.13 -13.76
N SER A 132 10.26 10.07 -12.49
CA SER A 132 9.80 11.01 -11.46
C SER A 132 10.16 12.47 -11.75
N ARG A 133 11.29 12.73 -12.43
CA ARG A 133 11.67 14.07 -12.88
C ARG A 133 10.70 14.60 -13.93
N ILE A 134 10.36 13.78 -14.93
CA ILE A 134 9.36 14.15 -15.94
C ILE A 134 8.02 14.44 -15.27
N TYR A 135 7.56 13.55 -14.38
CA TYR A 135 6.31 13.76 -13.66
C TYR A 135 6.31 15.09 -12.90
N ALA A 136 7.40 15.37 -12.16
CA ALA A 136 7.55 16.62 -11.42
C ALA A 136 7.52 17.88 -12.29
N GLN A 137 7.90 17.77 -13.56
CA GLN A 137 7.96 18.90 -14.50
C GLN A 137 6.66 19.11 -15.28
N THR A 138 5.81 18.08 -15.43
CA THR A 138 4.71 18.10 -16.41
C THR A 138 3.33 17.76 -15.86
N ALA A 139 3.22 17.16 -14.67
CA ALA A 139 1.93 16.86 -14.05
C ALA A 139 1.18 18.16 -13.72
N LYS A 140 -0.05 18.27 -14.20
CA LYS A 140 -0.94 19.42 -13.97
C LYS A 140 -1.58 19.36 -12.58
N TYR A 141 -1.96 18.15 -12.15
CA TYR A 141 -2.49 17.84 -10.83
C TYR A 141 -1.58 16.83 -10.14
N PRO A 142 -0.40 17.27 -9.63
CA PRO A 142 0.58 16.35 -9.09
C PRO A 142 0.14 15.74 -7.76
N MET A 143 0.29 14.43 -7.62
CA MET A 143 0.24 13.75 -6.34
C MET A 143 1.26 12.62 -6.37
N ALA A 144 2.32 12.75 -5.58
CA ALA A 144 3.42 11.80 -5.61
C ALA A 144 4.26 12.03 -4.36
N ASN A 145 4.72 10.98 -3.70
CA ASN A 145 5.70 11.11 -2.63
C ASN A 145 6.59 9.88 -2.56
N SER A 146 7.86 10.13 -2.28
CA SER A 146 8.88 9.08 -2.21
C SER A 146 8.68 8.09 -1.04
N VAL A 147 7.90 8.45 -0.01
CA VAL A 147 7.52 7.51 1.05
C VAL A 147 6.60 6.40 0.52
N ALA A 148 5.66 6.73 -0.38
CA ALA A 148 4.78 5.72 -0.98
C ALA A 148 5.61 4.63 -1.67
N GLN A 149 6.66 5.02 -2.39
CA GLN A 149 7.60 4.10 -3.03
C GLN A 149 8.39 3.26 -2.01
N ASP A 150 8.88 3.88 -0.94
CA ASP A 150 9.60 3.17 0.13
C ASP A 150 8.71 2.15 0.86
N MET A 151 7.41 2.43 0.96
CA MET A 151 6.45 1.61 1.71
C MET A 151 5.70 0.58 0.84
N PHE A 152 5.72 0.70 -0.49
CA PHE A 152 4.89 -0.11 -1.37
C PHE A 152 5.08 -1.62 -1.14
N GLY A 153 6.33 -2.09 -1.00
CA GLY A 153 6.63 -3.51 -0.73
C GLY A 153 6.18 -4.05 0.64
N ILE A 154 5.61 -3.20 1.50
CA ILE A 154 5.01 -3.58 2.79
C ILE A 154 3.49 -3.70 2.67
N ILE A 155 2.88 -3.00 1.70
CA ILE A 155 1.45 -3.06 1.43
C ILE A 155 1.14 -4.40 0.73
N PRO A 156 0.12 -5.16 1.18
CA PRO A 156 -0.29 -6.38 0.50
C PRO A 156 -1.00 -6.01 -0.82
N GLY A 157 -0.25 -6.03 -1.91
CA GLY A 157 -0.69 -5.78 -3.28
C GLY A 157 0.53 -5.75 -4.21
N ASP A 158 0.30 -5.92 -5.50
CA ASP A 158 1.30 -5.77 -6.57
C ASP A 158 0.55 -5.21 -7.78
N THR A 159 1.27 -4.63 -8.75
CA THR A 159 0.71 -4.13 -10.01
C THR A 159 1.62 -4.57 -11.16
N ASP A 160 1.15 -4.40 -12.40
CA ASP A 160 1.97 -4.68 -13.59
C ASP A 160 3.30 -3.91 -13.62
N TYR A 161 3.43 -2.80 -12.87
CA TYR A 161 4.70 -2.08 -12.69
C TYR A 161 5.85 -3.03 -12.39
N ARG A 162 5.61 -4.02 -11.51
CA ARG A 162 6.60 -5.00 -11.09
C ARG A 162 7.12 -5.84 -12.26
N ILE A 163 6.27 -6.23 -13.20
CA ILE A 163 6.66 -7.04 -14.36
C ILE A 163 7.66 -6.25 -15.23
N PHE A 164 7.37 -4.98 -15.47
CA PHE A 164 8.20 -4.12 -16.31
C PHE A 164 9.49 -3.67 -15.61
N ALA A 165 9.39 -3.21 -14.36
CA ALA A 165 10.49 -2.57 -13.61
C ALA A 165 11.38 -3.55 -12.84
N GLU A 166 10.89 -4.74 -12.47
CA GLU A 166 11.59 -5.64 -11.54
C GLU A 166 11.78 -7.05 -12.11
N ASP A 167 10.67 -7.74 -12.41
CA ASP A 167 10.70 -9.19 -12.64
C ASP A 167 11.24 -9.59 -14.03
N VAL A 168 11.10 -8.74 -15.07
CA VAL A 168 11.48 -9.11 -16.45
C VAL A 168 12.56 -8.21 -17.09
N ALA A 169 12.38 -6.88 -17.16
CA ALA A 169 13.15 -6.05 -18.11
C ALA A 169 13.76 -4.75 -17.55
N LYS A 170 13.61 -4.48 -16.24
CA LYS A 170 14.13 -3.28 -15.56
C LYS A 170 13.88 -1.97 -16.31
N ILE A 171 12.69 -1.85 -16.88
CA ILE A 171 12.31 -0.69 -17.70
C ILE A 171 11.99 0.46 -16.74
N PRO A 172 12.49 1.69 -16.97
CA PRO A 172 12.13 2.85 -16.16
C PRO A 172 10.67 3.26 -16.42
N GLY A 173 9.90 3.50 -15.37
CA GLY A 173 8.52 3.92 -15.53
C GLY A 173 7.89 4.55 -14.29
N LEU A 174 6.59 4.82 -14.40
CA LEU A 174 5.73 5.33 -13.34
C LEU A 174 4.60 4.33 -13.09
N ASP A 175 4.24 4.14 -11.82
CA ASP A 175 2.99 3.50 -11.42
C ASP A 175 2.04 4.55 -10.84
N ILE A 176 0.89 4.75 -11.49
CA ILE A 176 -0.08 5.81 -11.19
C ILE A 176 -1.40 5.18 -10.78
N ILE A 177 -1.88 5.47 -9.57
CA ILE A 177 -2.97 4.73 -8.95
C ILE A 177 -4.01 5.63 -8.29
N PHE A 178 -5.29 5.30 -8.45
CA PHE A 178 -6.34 5.79 -7.54
C PHE A 178 -6.27 5.03 -6.22
N VAL A 179 -6.11 5.72 -5.10
CA VAL A 179 -5.92 5.07 -3.79
C VAL A 179 -6.99 5.42 -2.76
N LEU A 180 -7.72 6.51 -2.97
CA LEU A 180 -8.83 6.91 -2.10
C LEU A 180 -10.14 6.30 -2.61
N GLY A 181 -11.09 6.09 -1.70
CA GLY A 181 -12.32 5.36 -2.00
C GLY A 181 -12.13 3.84 -1.97
N GLY A 182 -11.18 3.35 -1.16
CA GLY A 182 -10.84 1.93 -1.04
C GLY A 182 -11.98 1.04 -0.52
N TYR A 183 -13.10 1.61 -0.05
CA TYR A 183 -14.27 0.85 0.44
C TYR A 183 -14.89 -0.08 -0.60
N PHE A 184 -14.85 0.30 -1.88
CA PHE A 184 -15.48 -0.45 -2.97
C PHE A 184 -14.53 -1.35 -3.75
N TYR A 185 -13.21 -1.17 -3.55
CA TYR A 185 -12.15 -1.94 -4.20
C TYR A 185 -12.36 -3.45 -4.09
N HIS A 186 -12.36 -4.15 -5.23
CA HIS A 186 -12.57 -5.61 -5.35
C HIS A 186 -13.89 -6.08 -4.74
N THR A 187 -14.97 -5.33 -4.96
CA THR A 187 -16.32 -5.69 -4.50
C THR A 187 -17.37 -5.50 -5.59
N SER A 188 -18.56 -6.04 -5.38
CA SER A 188 -19.72 -5.80 -6.25
C SER A 188 -20.17 -4.33 -6.31
N TYR A 189 -19.60 -3.47 -5.47
CA TYR A 189 -19.87 -2.03 -5.44
C TYR A 189 -18.81 -1.21 -6.18
N ASP A 190 -17.82 -1.82 -6.82
CA ASP A 190 -16.93 -1.13 -7.75
C ASP A 190 -17.67 -0.81 -9.06
N THR A 191 -18.60 0.14 -8.98
CA THR A 191 -19.51 0.55 -10.05
C THR A 191 -19.26 1.98 -10.47
N LEU A 192 -19.77 2.35 -11.65
CA LEU A 192 -19.59 3.69 -12.22
C LEU A 192 -20.15 4.80 -11.30
N GLU A 193 -21.22 4.51 -10.56
CA GLU A 193 -21.87 5.45 -9.65
C GLU A 193 -20.99 5.83 -8.45
N ASN A 194 -20.05 4.96 -8.08
CA ASN A 194 -19.14 5.16 -6.94
C ASN A 194 -17.79 5.79 -7.34
N LEU A 195 -17.56 6.01 -8.64
CA LEU A 195 -16.40 6.75 -9.12
C LEU A 195 -16.52 8.23 -8.76
N LEU A 196 -15.47 8.78 -8.16
CA LEU A 196 -15.45 10.20 -7.81
C LEU A 196 -15.38 11.06 -9.09
N PRO A 197 -16.39 11.91 -9.38
CA PRO A 197 -16.40 12.74 -10.58
C PRO A 197 -15.16 13.65 -10.67
N GLY A 198 -14.65 13.84 -11.88
CA GLY A 198 -13.45 14.64 -12.15
C GLY A 198 -12.12 13.89 -11.99
N SER A 199 -12.08 12.75 -11.30
CA SER A 199 -10.84 11.97 -11.12
C SER A 199 -10.26 11.50 -12.45
N ILE A 200 -11.10 10.92 -13.32
CA ILE A 200 -10.69 10.46 -14.66
C ILE A 200 -10.25 11.62 -15.56
N GLN A 201 -10.89 12.79 -15.44
CA GLN A 201 -10.48 13.99 -16.18
C GLN A 201 -9.09 14.46 -15.75
N ALA A 202 -8.84 14.55 -14.44
CA ALA A 202 -7.53 14.94 -13.89
C ALA A 202 -6.44 13.96 -14.30
N ARG A 203 -6.73 12.65 -14.24
CA ARG A 203 -5.89 11.57 -14.77
C ARG A 203 -5.54 11.79 -16.24
N GLY A 204 -6.56 11.95 -17.10
CA GLY A 204 -6.36 12.13 -18.55
C GLY A 204 -5.48 13.32 -18.89
N GLU A 205 -5.68 14.46 -18.21
CA GLU A 205 -4.87 15.66 -18.42
C GLU A 205 -3.41 15.48 -17.99
N ASN A 206 -3.17 14.80 -16.86
CA ASN A 206 -1.83 14.41 -16.46
C ASN A 206 -1.19 13.45 -17.46
N LEU A 207 -1.88 12.36 -17.82
CA LEU A 207 -1.39 11.33 -18.74
C LEU A 207 -1.04 11.89 -20.11
N PHE A 208 -1.86 12.81 -20.66
CA PHE A 208 -1.56 13.41 -21.96
C PHE A 208 -0.27 14.24 -21.93
N ASN A 209 -0.04 15.01 -20.86
CA ASN A 209 1.21 15.76 -20.68
C ASN A 209 2.40 14.82 -20.47
N LEU A 210 2.22 13.73 -19.71
CA LEU A 210 3.26 12.73 -19.47
C LEU A 210 3.64 12.03 -20.78
N VAL A 211 2.69 11.54 -21.56
CA VAL A 211 2.97 10.87 -22.85
C VAL A 211 3.77 11.78 -23.78
N LYS A 212 3.41 13.06 -23.89
CA LYS A 212 4.18 14.04 -24.67
C LYS A 212 5.61 14.20 -24.15
N ALA A 213 5.78 14.30 -22.84
CA ALA A 213 7.08 14.51 -22.23
C ALA A 213 7.99 13.29 -22.31
N PHE A 214 7.46 12.08 -22.08
CA PHE A 214 8.19 10.82 -22.18
C PHE A 214 8.63 10.55 -23.62
N THR A 215 7.73 10.73 -24.60
CA THR A 215 8.06 10.51 -26.03
C THR A 215 9.07 11.51 -26.57
N ASN A 216 9.15 12.72 -25.99
CA ASN A 216 10.15 13.73 -26.34
C ASN A 216 11.48 13.60 -25.55
N SER A 217 11.58 12.65 -24.62
CA SER A 217 12.74 12.51 -23.74
C SER A 217 13.92 11.83 -24.46
N PRO A 218 15.14 12.39 -24.38
CA PRO A 218 16.34 11.70 -24.85
C PRO A 218 16.72 10.49 -23.98
N MET A 219 16.02 10.28 -22.86
CA MET A 219 16.20 9.13 -21.96
C MET A 219 15.29 7.95 -22.32
N LEU A 220 14.38 8.11 -23.30
CA LEU A 220 13.58 7.01 -23.83
C LEU A 220 14.46 6.13 -24.74
N LEU A 221 15.13 5.15 -24.12
CA LEU A 221 16.13 4.29 -24.74
C LEU A 221 15.77 2.82 -24.56
N LYS A 222 15.99 2.00 -25.59
CA LYS A 222 15.86 0.54 -25.50
C LYS A 222 16.95 -0.03 -24.58
N GLU A 223 16.80 -1.28 -24.15
CA GLU A 223 17.70 -1.94 -23.20
C GLU A 223 19.18 -1.90 -23.65
N SER A 224 19.46 -2.18 -24.92
CA SER A 224 20.83 -2.18 -25.48
C SER A 224 21.47 -0.79 -25.41
N GLU A 225 20.73 0.23 -25.79
CA GLU A 225 21.16 1.64 -25.76
C GLU A 225 21.39 2.12 -24.33
N ARG A 226 20.46 1.79 -23.42
CA ARG A 226 20.54 2.13 -22.00
C ARG A 226 21.75 1.48 -21.34
N SER A 227 22.01 0.20 -21.62
CA SER A 227 23.16 -0.53 -21.08
C SER A 227 24.48 0.07 -21.55
N ASN A 228 24.59 0.39 -22.84
CA ASN A 228 25.78 1.07 -23.38
C ASN A 228 25.99 2.44 -22.74
N LYS A 229 24.91 3.21 -22.56
CA LYS A 229 24.98 4.53 -21.91
C LYS A 229 25.36 4.44 -20.44
N ALA A 230 24.82 3.47 -19.70
CA ALA A 230 25.16 3.23 -18.30
C ALA A 230 26.65 2.89 -18.12
N VAL A 231 27.23 2.07 -19.02
CA VAL A 231 28.65 1.72 -19.02
C VAL A 231 29.53 2.95 -19.34
N ASN A 232 29.12 3.79 -20.28
CA ASN A 232 29.92 4.91 -20.77
C ASN A 232 29.83 6.19 -19.92
N GLU A 233 28.66 6.48 -19.35
CA GLU A 233 28.38 7.75 -18.67
C GLU A 233 28.22 7.62 -17.15
N GLY A 234 28.28 6.40 -16.59
CA GLY A 234 28.13 6.19 -15.15
C GLY A 234 26.84 6.78 -14.60
N ILE A 235 25.72 6.59 -15.31
CA ILE A 235 24.41 7.10 -14.87
C ILE A 235 24.07 6.38 -13.56
N ASP A 236 24.14 7.14 -12.46
CA ASP A 236 23.83 6.64 -11.14
C ASP A 236 22.32 6.34 -11.05
N ASP A 237 21.99 5.08 -10.74
CA ASP A 237 20.63 4.55 -10.57
C ASP A 237 19.99 5.06 -9.25
N LEU A 238 20.43 6.22 -8.78
CA LEU A 238 20.07 6.75 -7.48
C LEU A 238 18.66 7.34 -7.55
N ARG A 239 17.79 6.80 -6.70
CA ARG A 239 16.43 7.28 -6.51
C ARG A 239 16.46 8.74 -6.04
N ALA A 240 15.73 9.60 -6.73
CA ALA A 240 15.55 10.98 -6.32
C ALA A 240 14.56 11.09 -5.16
N ILE A 241 14.61 12.22 -4.46
CA ILE A 241 13.61 12.56 -3.47
C ILE A 241 12.59 13.44 -4.17
N PHE A 242 11.32 13.04 -4.08
CA PHE A 242 10.21 13.82 -4.60
C PHE A 242 9.01 13.75 -3.67
N PHE A 243 8.24 14.83 -3.62
CA PHE A 243 6.94 14.89 -2.96
C PHE A 243 6.13 16.08 -3.49
N ASP A 244 4.81 15.94 -3.57
CA ASP A 244 3.91 17.07 -3.84
C ASP A 244 3.77 17.94 -2.59
N TYR A 245 3.54 19.24 -2.78
CA TYR A 245 3.08 20.12 -1.70
C TYR A 245 1.60 20.44 -1.91
N LEU A 246 0.74 19.79 -1.12
CA LEU A 246 -0.73 19.97 -1.14
C LEU A 246 -1.35 19.71 -2.52
N THR A 247 -0.77 18.83 -3.34
CA THR A 247 -1.10 18.64 -4.77
C THR A 247 -0.97 19.88 -5.67
N TRP A 248 -0.35 20.97 -5.20
CA TRP A 248 -0.23 22.21 -5.98
C TRP A 248 0.98 22.18 -6.91
N PHE A 249 2.10 21.64 -6.46
CA PHE A 249 3.33 21.51 -7.23
C PHE A 249 4.21 20.41 -6.65
N MET A 250 5.16 19.93 -7.45
CA MET A 250 6.14 18.93 -7.05
C MET A 250 7.43 19.58 -6.54
N ILE A 251 7.97 19.04 -5.45
CA ILE A 251 9.35 19.27 -5.02
C ILE A 251 10.15 18.05 -5.44
N PHE A 252 11.26 18.27 -6.15
CA PHE A 252 12.14 17.21 -6.66
C PHE A 252 13.60 17.62 -6.48
N TYR A 253 14.43 16.71 -5.97
CA TYR A 253 15.89 16.89 -5.97
C TYR A 253 16.64 15.55 -6.06
N PRO A 254 17.80 15.51 -6.73
CA PRO A 254 18.63 14.31 -6.83
C PRO A 254 19.14 13.80 -5.48
N ARG A 255 19.56 12.53 -5.44
CA ARG A 255 20.10 11.88 -4.25
C ARG A 255 21.34 12.61 -3.71
N ASP A 256 22.26 13.06 -4.57
CA ASP A 256 23.48 13.74 -4.13
C ASP A 256 23.18 15.06 -3.41
N VAL A 257 22.19 15.79 -3.91
CA VAL A 257 21.71 17.00 -3.25
C VAL A 257 21.13 16.65 -1.89
N SER A 258 20.34 15.57 -1.79
CA SER A 258 19.79 15.09 -0.52
C SER A 258 20.87 14.78 0.52
N LEU A 259 21.98 14.15 0.11
CA LEU A 259 23.09 13.83 1.01
C LEU A 259 23.64 15.10 1.69
N ILE A 260 23.74 16.20 0.94
CA ILE A 260 24.23 17.48 1.47
C ILE A 260 23.17 18.12 2.37
N ILE A 261 21.95 18.31 1.86
CA ILE A 261 20.93 19.10 2.57
C ILE A 261 20.37 18.36 3.80
N HIS A 262 20.22 17.03 3.75
CA HIS A 262 19.73 16.23 4.88
C HIS A 262 20.79 16.05 5.97
N SER A 263 22.08 16.18 5.65
CA SER A 263 23.17 16.16 6.64
C SER A 263 23.30 17.49 7.40
N LEU A 264 22.85 18.60 6.81
CA LEU A 264 23.00 19.94 7.39
C LEU A 264 22.35 20.08 8.78
N PRO A 265 21.09 19.65 9.03
CA PRO A 265 20.49 19.73 10.36
C PRO A 265 21.28 18.98 11.45
N VAL A 266 21.85 17.81 11.10
CA VAL A 266 22.69 17.05 12.03
C VAL A 266 23.97 17.79 12.34
N ALA A 267 24.65 18.35 11.33
CA ALA A 267 25.84 19.17 11.55
C ALA A 267 25.54 20.37 12.47
N ILE A 268 24.41 21.06 12.26
CA ILE A 268 23.96 22.15 13.14
C ILE A 268 23.75 21.64 14.57
N PHE A 269 23.07 20.51 14.74
CA PHE A 269 22.82 19.92 16.07
C PHE A 269 24.13 19.55 16.79
N LEU A 270 25.09 18.93 16.09
CA LEU A 270 26.38 18.54 16.65
C LEU A 270 27.26 19.74 17.02
N LEU A 271 27.15 20.87 16.30
CA LEU A 271 27.88 22.10 16.60
C LEU A 271 27.19 22.97 17.67
N THR A 272 25.90 22.71 17.96
CA THR A 272 25.11 23.48 18.94
C THR A 272 25.79 23.60 20.31
N PRO A 273 26.38 22.53 20.91
CA PRO A 273 27.07 22.64 22.19
C PRO A 273 28.20 23.69 22.22
N LEU A 274 28.91 23.89 21.10
CA LEU A 274 29.96 24.89 20.97
C LEU A 274 29.37 26.30 20.98
N PHE A 275 28.32 26.53 20.20
CA PHE A 275 27.65 27.83 20.11
C PHE A 275 26.99 28.24 21.43
N LEU A 276 26.36 27.29 22.13
CA LEU A 276 25.69 27.57 23.41
C LEU A 276 26.65 27.77 24.58
N SER A 277 27.85 27.20 24.50
CA SER A 277 28.89 27.37 25.52
C SER A 277 29.76 28.61 25.30
N PHE A 278 29.68 29.28 24.14
CA PHE A 278 30.50 30.44 23.79
C PHE A 278 30.12 31.69 24.62
N PRO A 279 31.10 32.51 25.09
CA PRO A 279 32.55 32.38 24.92
C PRO A 279 33.24 31.47 25.95
N ASN A 280 32.52 30.99 26.96
CA ASN A 280 33.05 30.22 28.10
C ASN A 280 33.17 28.71 27.78
N ILE A 281 33.91 28.39 26.72
CA ILE A 281 34.08 27.01 26.26
C ILE A 281 35.09 26.30 27.16
N THR A 282 34.61 25.32 27.92
CA THR A 282 35.40 24.39 28.73
C THR A 282 34.91 22.98 28.47
N MET A 283 35.73 21.95 28.72
CA MET A 283 35.30 20.55 28.57
C MET A 283 34.09 20.23 29.45
N ILE A 284 34.03 20.82 30.65
CA ILE A 284 32.92 20.64 31.59
C ILE A 284 31.64 21.33 31.07
N SER A 285 31.72 22.57 30.55
CA SER A 285 30.55 23.27 30.00
C SER A 285 30.01 22.59 28.74
N LEU A 286 30.90 22.10 27.88
CA LEU A 286 30.54 21.31 26.70
C LEU A 286 29.83 20.02 27.09
N PHE A 287 30.41 19.24 28.02
CA PHE A 287 29.83 17.98 28.47
C PHE A 287 28.45 18.17 29.10
N ARG A 288 28.26 19.19 29.95
CA ARG A 288 26.95 19.53 30.53
C ARG A 288 25.94 19.88 29.44
N THR A 289 26.31 20.71 28.48
CA THR A 289 25.43 21.11 27.38
C THR A 289 25.01 19.90 26.55
N VAL A 290 25.96 19.02 26.20
CA VAL A 290 25.66 17.76 25.48
C VAL A 290 24.67 16.89 26.27
N LEU A 291 24.87 16.75 27.58
CA LEU A 291 23.97 15.99 28.44
C LEU A 291 22.55 16.60 28.49
N ASP A 292 22.45 17.92 28.56
CA ASP A 292 21.16 18.61 28.57
C ASP A 292 20.43 18.51 27.22
N LEU A 293 21.16 18.56 26.10
CA LEU A 293 20.60 18.30 24.77
C LEU A 293 20.13 16.85 24.63
N ALA A 294 20.92 15.89 25.10
CA ALA A 294 20.56 14.47 25.09
C ALA A 294 19.31 14.20 25.93
N ARG A 295 19.21 14.79 27.14
CA ARG A 295 18.00 14.72 27.98
C ARG A 295 16.79 15.32 27.29
N GLY A 296 16.95 16.49 26.67
CA GLY A 296 15.89 17.14 25.89
C GLY A 296 15.40 16.27 24.73
N MET A 297 16.33 15.65 24.01
CA MET A 297 16.04 14.74 22.90
C MET A 297 15.30 13.48 23.37
N LEU A 298 15.79 12.83 24.43
CA LEU A 298 15.17 11.63 25.00
C LEU A 298 13.76 11.92 25.52
N LEU A 299 13.54 13.04 26.21
CA LEU A 299 12.21 13.42 26.68
C LEU A 299 11.26 13.77 25.53
N HIS A 300 11.75 14.42 24.48
CA HIS A 300 10.94 14.70 23.29
C HIS A 300 10.59 13.41 22.54
N ALA A 301 11.55 12.49 22.38
CA ALA A 301 11.32 11.18 21.78
C ALA A 301 10.31 10.36 22.61
N PHE A 302 10.43 10.37 23.94
CA PHE A 302 9.49 9.72 24.83
C PHE A 302 8.08 10.30 24.71
N GLY A 303 7.95 11.64 24.60
CA GLY A 303 6.68 12.29 24.32
C GLY A 303 6.05 11.87 22.99
N VAL A 304 6.83 11.82 21.90
CA VAL A 304 6.33 11.35 20.60
C VAL A 304 5.94 9.87 20.64
N ILE A 305 6.70 9.02 21.34
CA ILE A 305 6.34 7.61 21.55
C ILE A 305 5.03 7.49 22.33
N LEU A 306 4.86 8.24 23.42
CA LEU A 306 3.61 8.24 24.17
C LEU A 306 2.44 8.81 23.34
N ALA A 307 2.69 9.78 22.46
CA ALA A 307 1.69 10.28 21.53
C ALA A 307 1.14 9.18 20.60
N ILE A 308 1.93 8.14 20.32
CA ILE A 308 1.53 6.95 19.54
C ILE A 308 0.91 5.88 20.44
N VAL A 309 1.56 5.59 21.57
CA VAL A 309 1.18 4.48 22.46
C VAL A 309 -0.12 4.76 23.22
N VAL A 310 -0.33 5.97 23.72
CA VAL A 310 -1.55 6.32 24.48
C VAL A 310 -2.84 6.10 23.66
N PRO A 311 -3.02 6.66 22.45
CA PRO A 311 -4.22 6.40 21.66
C PRO A 311 -4.36 4.92 21.25
N ALA A 312 -3.26 4.20 21.01
CA ALA A 312 -3.31 2.75 20.74
C ALA A 312 -3.80 1.96 21.96
N MET A 313 -3.36 2.31 23.17
CA MET A 313 -3.83 1.70 24.41
C MET A 313 -5.30 2.04 24.69
N THR A 314 -5.72 3.29 24.48
CA THR A 314 -7.13 3.67 24.67
C THR A 314 -8.04 2.96 23.66
N ALA A 315 -7.58 2.77 22.42
CA ALA A 315 -8.26 1.97 21.41
C ALA A 315 -8.45 0.51 21.88
N GLY A 316 -7.39 -0.12 22.40
CA GLY A 316 -7.47 -1.47 22.96
C GLY A 316 -8.38 -1.56 24.19
N LEU A 317 -8.28 -0.60 25.11
CA LEU A 317 -9.11 -0.52 26.32
C LEU A 317 -10.59 -0.38 25.98
N ARG A 318 -10.94 0.46 25.00
CA ARG A 318 -12.31 0.63 24.52
C ARG A 318 -12.93 -0.71 24.15
N LEU A 319 -12.20 -1.53 23.40
CA LEU A 319 -12.66 -2.84 22.93
C LEU A 319 -12.86 -3.86 24.04
N LEU A 320 -12.34 -3.64 25.26
CA LEU A 320 -12.68 -4.48 26.42
C LEU A 320 -14.11 -4.23 26.93
N PHE A 321 -14.69 -3.07 26.61
CA PHE A 321 -16.02 -2.66 27.06
C PHE A 321 -17.04 -2.55 25.93
N THR A 322 -16.63 -2.78 24.67
CA THR A 322 -17.51 -2.70 23.50
C THR A 322 -17.57 -4.01 22.74
N LYS A 323 -18.72 -4.30 22.15
CA LYS A 323 -18.92 -5.53 21.36
C LYS A 323 -18.30 -5.48 19.96
N ASN A 324 -18.18 -4.27 19.40
CA ASN A 324 -17.87 -4.06 17.98
C ASN A 324 -16.54 -3.33 17.84
N ALA A 325 -15.73 -3.79 16.91
CA ALA A 325 -14.53 -3.09 16.47
C ALA A 325 -14.86 -2.08 15.37
N MET A 326 -13.91 -1.19 15.07
CA MET A 326 -13.93 -0.34 13.88
C MET A 326 -15.10 0.66 13.80
N ASN A 327 -15.63 1.17 14.92
CA ASN A 327 -16.77 2.13 14.91
C ASN A 327 -16.50 3.43 14.12
N TRP A 328 -15.23 3.72 13.81
CA TRP A 328 -14.79 4.84 12.98
C TRP A 328 -14.76 4.53 11.46
N PHE A 329 -14.99 3.28 11.03
CA PHE A 329 -14.80 2.86 9.64
C PHE A 329 -15.73 3.60 8.67
N ALA A 330 -17.04 3.60 8.92
CA ALA A 330 -17.98 4.41 8.13
C ALA A 330 -17.92 5.92 8.43
N HIS A 331 -17.28 6.32 9.55
CA HIS A 331 -17.26 7.69 10.04
C HIS A 331 -15.86 8.08 10.52
N PRO A 332 -14.90 8.35 9.60
CA PRO A 332 -13.49 8.60 9.94
C PRO A 332 -13.28 9.71 10.97
N CYS A 333 -14.16 10.72 11.00
CA CYS A 333 -14.19 11.79 12.00
C CYS A 333 -14.13 11.27 13.45
N LEU A 334 -14.75 10.12 13.74
CA LEU A 334 -14.75 9.51 15.08
C LEU A 334 -13.36 9.08 15.53
N ALA A 335 -12.50 8.59 14.61
CA ALA A 335 -11.12 8.25 14.94
C ALA A 335 -10.35 9.48 15.44
N PHE A 336 -10.54 10.64 14.78
CA PHE A 336 -9.90 11.89 15.21
C PHE A 336 -10.41 12.34 16.58
N PHE A 337 -11.73 12.32 16.81
CA PHE A 337 -12.31 12.71 18.09
C PHE A 337 -11.84 11.83 19.25
N MET A 338 -11.67 10.52 19.02
CA MET A 338 -11.20 9.60 20.04
C MET A 338 -9.69 9.73 20.29
N PHE A 339 -8.89 9.75 19.23
CA PHE A 339 -7.46 9.49 19.34
C PHE A 339 -6.58 10.75 19.38
N VAL A 340 -7.03 11.88 18.81
CA VAL A 340 -6.25 13.13 18.86
C VAL A 340 -6.09 13.65 20.30
N PRO A 341 -7.15 13.76 21.13
CA PRO A 341 -7.00 14.23 22.51
C PRO A 341 -6.14 13.27 23.35
N ALA A 342 -6.31 11.95 23.17
CA ALA A 342 -5.50 10.93 23.83
C ALA A 342 -4.01 11.05 23.47
N SER A 343 -3.71 11.27 22.19
CA SER A 343 -2.36 11.50 21.70
C SER A 343 -1.72 12.77 22.28
N LEU A 344 -2.48 13.87 22.36
CA LEU A 344 -2.01 15.12 22.97
C LEU A 344 -1.67 14.96 24.46
N VAL A 345 -2.43 14.13 25.20
CA VAL A 345 -2.08 13.75 26.58
C VAL A 345 -0.72 13.06 26.60
N GLY A 346 -0.54 12.03 25.76
CA GLY A 346 0.74 11.32 25.66
C GLY A 346 1.92 12.23 25.31
N LEU A 347 1.74 13.14 24.36
CA LEU A 347 2.77 14.09 23.92
C LEU A 347 3.20 15.08 25.01
N LEU A 348 2.24 15.58 25.80
CA LEU A 348 2.47 16.65 26.77
C LEU A 348 2.85 16.13 28.17
N LEU A 349 2.49 14.90 28.51
CA LEU A 349 2.69 14.32 29.86
C LEU A 349 4.16 14.39 30.34
N PRO A 350 5.18 13.99 29.56
CA PRO A 350 6.57 14.05 30.03
C PRO A 350 7.04 15.46 30.39
N ARG A 351 6.45 16.49 29.77
CA ARG A 351 6.85 17.89 29.99
C ARG A 351 6.33 18.45 31.31
N ILE A 352 5.25 17.88 31.84
CA ILE A 352 4.73 18.25 33.18
C ILE A 352 5.56 17.57 34.26
N ILE A 353 5.92 16.30 34.04
CA ILE A 353 6.63 15.48 35.03
C ILE A 353 8.10 15.90 35.12
N TRP A 354 8.75 16.14 33.99
CA TRP A 354 10.17 16.49 33.92
C TRP A 354 10.35 17.91 33.37
N GLY A 355 10.66 18.84 34.27
CA GLY A 355 10.96 20.23 33.91
C GLY A 355 12.38 20.36 33.33
N LEU A 356 12.49 20.58 32.02
CA LEU A 356 13.72 21.05 31.38
C LEU A 356 13.57 22.49 30.89
N SER A 357 14.71 23.11 30.55
CA SER A 357 14.71 24.44 29.94
C SER A 357 14.07 24.40 28.53
N GLU A 358 13.46 25.52 28.10
CA GLU A 358 12.96 25.70 26.72
C GLU A 358 14.06 25.40 25.68
N GLN A 359 15.30 25.78 25.99
CA GLN A 359 16.46 25.56 25.14
C GLN A 359 16.74 24.06 24.95
N SER A 360 16.74 23.28 26.03
CA SER A 360 16.93 21.83 25.99
C SER A 360 15.79 21.15 25.22
N HIS A 361 14.54 21.57 25.41
CA HIS A 361 13.40 21.04 24.66
C HIS A 361 13.48 21.34 23.17
N PHE A 362 13.84 22.56 22.79
CA PHE A 362 13.95 22.97 21.39
C PHE A 362 15.03 22.19 20.66
N TRP A 363 16.26 22.22 21.19
CA TRP A 363 17.38 21.54 20.54
C TRP A 363 17.26 20.02 20.64
N GLY A 364 16.64 19.50 21.70
CA GLY A 364 16.30 18.09 21.80
C GLY A 364 15.33 17.63 20.70
N ALA A 365 14.27 18.40 20.43
CA ALA A 365 13.35 18.12 19.35
C ALA A 365 14.01 18.25 17.97
N PHE A 366 14.76 19.32 17.75
CA PHE A 366 15.54 19.52 16.52
C PHE A 366 16.54 18.38 16.29
N GLY A 367 17.24 17.94 17.33
CA GLY A 367 18.17 16.81 17.29
C GLY A 367 17.47 15.51 16.91
N LEU A 368 16.30 15.22 17.51
CA LEU A 368 15.51 14.03 17.17
C LEU A 368 15.17 14.01 15.67
N TYR A 369 14.54 15.06 15.14
CA TYR A 369 14.12 15.09 13.73
C TYR A 369 15.33 15.08 12.78
N SER A 370 16.44 15.71 13.15
CA SER A 370 17.69 15.68 12.38
C SER A 370 18.28 14.26 12.33
N LEU A 371 18.30 13.54 13.45
CA LEU A 371 18.80 12.16 13.50
C LEU A 371 17.87 11.18 12.79
N VAL A 372 16.55 11.37 12.87
CA VAL A 372 15.58 10.56 12.08
C VAL A 372 15.79 10.78 10.59
N THR A 373 15.98 12.03 10.16
CA THR A 373 16.31 12.37 8.76
C THR A 373 17.56 11.63 8.31
N LEU A 374 18.63 11.66 9.12
CA LEU A 374 19.87 10.94 8.83
C LEU A 374 19.66 9.42 8.81
N ALA A 375 18.84 8.87 9.70
CA ALA A 375 18.55 7.44 9.72
C ALA A 375 17.85 6.98 8.44
N TYR A 376 16.87 7.73 7.93
CA TYR A 376 16.26 7.48 6.63
C TYR A 376 17.29 7.50 5.50
N MET A 377 18.15 8.53 5.49
CA MET A 377 19.20 8.68 4.49
C MET A 377 20.18 7.49 4.50
N LEU A 378 20.66 7.08 5.69
CA LEU A 378 21.59 5.95 5.86
C LEU A 378 20.94 4.61 5.53
N ALA A 379 19.62 4.47 5.75
CA ALA A 379 18.86 3.29 5.36
C ALA A 379 18.59 3.19 3.84
N GLY A 380 19.01 4.18 3.05
CA GLY A 380 18.74 4.24 1.62
C GLY A 380 17.30 4.62 1.27
N LEU A 381 16.51 5.04 2.27
CA LEU A 381 15.13 5.46 2.10
C LEU A 381 15.07 6.96 1.71
N SER A 382 13.98 7.36 1.07
CA SER A 382 13.74 8.72 0.60
C SER A 382 12.73 9.48 1.48
N GLY A 383 12.05 8.81 2.40
CA GLY A 383 11.08 9.40 3.32
C GLY A 383 11.59 10.44 4.33
N GLY A 384 12.91 10.61 4.46
CA GLY A 384 13.51 11.57 5.41
C GLY A 384 13.19 13.04 5.11
N PHE A 385 12.60 13.37 3.95
CA PHE A 385 12.25 14.74 3.57
C PHE A 385 11.26 15.40 4.55
N LEU A 386 10.34 14.63 5.15
CA LEU A 386 9.33 15.19 6.07
C LEU A 386 9.99 15.68 7.35
N THR A 387 10.85 14.86 7.97
CA THR A 387 11.59 15.25 9.17
C THR A 387 12.64 16.30 8.89
N PHE A 388 13.22 16.31 7.68
CA PHE A 388 14.08 17.41 7.21
C PHE A 388 13.30 18.73 7.18
N PHE A 389 12.11 18.73 6.57
CA PHE A 389 11.26 19.92 6.48
C PHE A 389 10.88 20.42 7.87
N ILE A 390 10.51 19.52 8.79
CA ILE A 390 10.25 19.84 10.20
C ILE A 390 11.49 20.50 10.84
N SER A 391 12.68 19.91 10.72
CA SER A 391 13.92 20.45 11.30
C SER A 391 14.24 21.85 10.80
N MET A 392 14.12 22.08 9.49
CA MET A 392 14.40 23.39 8.90
C MET A 392 13.37 24.45 9.32
N SER A 393 12.08 24.10 9.36
CA SER A 393 11.05 24.98 9.87
C SER A 393 11.24 25.31 11.36
N LEU A 394 11.68 24.35 12.18
CA LEU A 394 12.01 24.58 13.59
C LEU A 394 13.13 25.64 13.75
N LEU A 395 14.20 25.52 12.97
CA LEU A 395 15.31 26.49 12.99
C LEU A 395 14.83 27.88 12.56
N LEU A 396 14.07 27.95 11.47
CA LEU A 396 13.54 29.22 10.96
C LEU A 396 12.60 29.89 11.98
N GLY A 397 11.69 29.11 12.57
CA GLY A 397 10.81 29.57 13.65
C GLY A 397 11.61 30.08 14.86
N ARG A 398 12.68 29.36 15.27
CA ARG A 398 13.54 29.80 16.38
C ARG A 398 14.24 31.11 16.09
N PHE A 399 14.76 31.26 14.87
CA PHE A 399 15.43 32.47 14.41
C PHE A 399 14.49 33.68 14.45
N ILE A 400 13.32 33.57 13.81
CA ILE A 400 12.33 34.65 13.76
C ILE A 400 11.81 34.97 15.16
N SER A 401 11.46 33.97 15.97
CA SER A 401 11.02 34.18 17.35
C SER A 401 12.10 34.84 18.23
N SER A 402 13.39 34.59 17.99
CA SER A 402 14.49 35.28 18.68
C SER A 402 14.50 36.79 18.37
N ILE A 403 14.29 37.15 17.10
CA ILE A 403 14.18 38.56 16.66
C ILE A 403 12.93 39.20 17.27
N SER A 404 11.77 38.53 17.18
CA SER A 404 10.51 39.05 17.74
C SER A 404 10.59 39.26 19.25
N ARG A 405 11.25 38.37 20.00
CA ARG A 405 11.41 38.52 21.46
C ARG A 405 12.29 39.71 21.85
N LYS A 406 13.33 40.02 21.06
CA LYS A 406 14.15 41.22 21.28
C LYS A 406 13.35 42.52 21.10
N GLN A 407 12.38 42.52 20.19
CA GLN A 407 11.59 43.72 19.86
C GLN A 407 10.31 43.88 20.71
N LEU A 408 9.57 42.80 20.97
CA LEU A 408 8.25 42.84 21.62
C LEU A 408 8.26 42.41 23.10
N GLY A 409 9.42 42.06 23.66
CA GLY A 409 9.56 41.56 25.02
C GLY A 409 9.35 40.05 25.15
N GLN A 410 10.05 39.44 26.11
CA GLN A 410 10.18 37.98 26.27
C GLN A 410 8.88 37.23 26.59
N GLN A 411 7.90 37.88 27.23
CA GLN A 411 6.64 37.24 27.64
C GLN A 411 5.44 37.59 26.75
N SER A 412 5.66 38.35 25.67
CA SER A 412 4.55 38.72 24.80
C SER A 412 4.04 37.49 24.03
N PRO A 413 2.72 37.17 24.05
CA PRO A 413 2.16 36.12 23.23
C PRO A 413 2.37 36.40 21.73
N LYS A 414 2.62 37.67 21.35
CA LYS A 414 2.97 38.03 19.97
C LYS A 414 4.29 37.41 19.50
N SER A 415 5.20 37.10 20.42
CA SER A 415 6.47 36.43 20.11
C SER A 415 6.32 34.95 19.76
N LEU A 416 5.19 34.34 20.14
CA LEU A 416 4.80 32.97 19.74
C LEU A 416 4.46 32.93 18.25
N PHE A 417 3.81 33.96 17.71
CA PHE A 417 3.52 34.06 16.28
C PHE A 417 4.80 34.04 15.44
N GLY A 418 5.88 34.66 15.93
CA GLY A 418 7.19 34.60 15.29
C GLY A 418 7.77 33.18 15.19
N TYR A 419 7.34 32.25 16.05
CA TYR A 419 7.71 30.84 15.97
C TYR A 419 6.74 30.03 15.11
N VAL A 420 5.43 30.23 15.29
CA VAL A 420 4.39 29.41 14.65
C VAL A 420 4.22 29.75 13.17
N ILE A 421 4.28 31.04 12.78
CA ILE A 421 4.07 31.45 11.38
C ILE A 421 5.05 30.74 10.42
N PRO A 422 6.37 30.69 10.69
CA PRO A 422 7.31 29.98 9.83
C PRO A 422 7.10 28.45 9.79
N MET A 423 6.40 27.89 10.78
CA MET A 423 6.04 26.48 10.81
C MET A 423 4.82 26.16 9.94
N ILE A 424 3.97 27.14 9.62
CA ILE A 424 2.69 26.91 8.92
C ILE A 424 2.86 26.05 7.66
N PRO A 425 3.82 26.31 6.75
CA PRO A 425 3.95 25.48 5.55
C PRO A 425 4.21 24.00 5.86
N CYS A 426 5.11 23.74 6.81
CA CYS A 426 5.40 22.38 7.24
C CYS A 426 4.22 21.72 7.95
N LEU A 427 3.51 22.45 8.81
CA LEU A 427 2.34 21.94 9.53
C LEU A 427 1.15 21.65 8.60
N LEU A 428 0.92 22.51 7.61
CA LEU A 428 -0.10 22.26 6.57
C LEU A 428 0.23 20.99 5.79
N TYR A 429 1.51 20.80 5.44
CA TYR A 429 1.95 19.58 4.78
C TYR A 429 1.78 18.34 5.66
N CYS A 430 2.19 18.39 6.93
CA CYS A 430 1.99 17.29 7.88
C CYS A 430 0.50 16.93 8.05
N LEU A 431 -0.38 17.93 8.08
CA LEU A 431 -1.82 17.72 8.19
C LEU A 431 -2.40 17.09 6.92
N TYR A 432 -2.03 17.59 5.74
CA TYR A 432 -2.46 17.05 4.46
C TYR A 432 -1.99 15.61 4.27
N TYR A 433 -0.68 15.37 4.39
CA TYR A 433 -0.08 14.06 4.20
C TYR A 433 -0.52 13.06 5.28
N GLY A 434 -0.53 13.49 6.55
CA GLY A 434 -1.01 12.67 7.65
C GLY A 434 -2.50 12.35 7.58
N GLY A 435 -3.32 13.31 7.16
CA GLY A 435 -4.76 13.10 6.92
C GLY A 435 -5.00 12.10 5.79
N PHE A 436 -4.27 12.22 4.69
CA PHE A 436 -4.28 11.24 3.61
C PHE A 436 -3.92 9.83 4.10
N LEU A 437 -2.82 9.69 4.86
CA LEU A 437 -2.39 8.39 5.39
C LEU A 437 -3.43 7.76 6.33
N ILE A 438 -4.03 8.55 7.23
CA ILE A 438 -5.08 8.06 8.14
C ILE A 438 -6.29 7.61 7.34
N GLN A 439 -6.74 8.41 6.36
CA GLN A 439 -7.90 8.08 5.54
C GLN A 439 -7.66 6.82 4.70
N PHE A 440 -6.52 6.72 4.02
CA PHE A 440 -6.10 5.52 3.30
C PHE A 440 -6.09 4.30 4.21
N LEU A 441 -5.52 4.42 5.41
CA LEU A 441 -5.45 3.31 6.35
C LEU A 441 -6.83 2.89 6.82
N ILE A 442 -7.71 3.83 7.18
CA ILE A 442 -9.10 3.57 7.59
C ILE A 442 -9.84 2.75 6.53
N GLU A 443 -9.75 3.17 5.26
CA GLU A 443 -10.38 2.48 4.13
C GLU A 443 -9.86 1.05 3.97
N LYS A 444 -8.55 0.85 4.10
CA LYS A 444 -7.92 -0.47 3.96
C LYS A 444 -8.12 -1.40 5.16
N MET A 445 -8.54 -0.89 6.32
CA MET A 445 -8.85 -1.75 7.48
C MET A 445 -10.02 -2.71 7.23
N GLY A 446 -10.92 -2.38 6.29
CA GLY A 446 -12.00 -3.27 5.87
C GLY A 446 -11.55 -4.51 5.08
N MET A 447 -10.27 -4.58 4.72
CA MET A 447 -9.66 -5.63 3.91
C MET A 447 -8.30 -6.12 4.46
N MET A 448 -7.99 -5.78 5.72
CA MET A 448 -6.76 -6.21 6.40
C MET A 448 -6.75 -7.73 6.69
N GLY A 449 -7.90 -8.38 6.62
CA GLY A 449 -8.09 -9.78 6.95
C GLY A 449 -8.66 -9.96 8.35
N SER A 450 -9.42 -11.05 8.53
CA SER A 450 -9.87 -11.50 9.84
C SER A 450 -8.74 -12.29 10.48
N LEU A 451 -7.91 -11.65 11.30
CA LEU A 451 -6.90 -12.35 12.09
C LEU A 451 -7.56 -13.19 13.21
N PRO A 452 -6.91 -14.28 13.70
CA PRO A 452 -7.50 -15.12 14.74
C PRO A 452 -7.84 -14.35 16.02
N LYS A 453 -8.97 -14.71 16.64
CA LYS A 453 -9.36 -14.19 17.97
C LYS A 453 -8.41 -14.74 19.06
N PRO A 454 -8.15 -13.98 20.15
CA PRO A 454 -8.70 -12.66 20.44
C PRO A 454 -7.99 -11.51 19.70
N TYR A 455 -6.76 -11.70 19.23
CA TYR A 455 -5.90 -10.64 18.71
C TYR A 455 -6.53 -9.84 17.57
N GLY A 456 -7.11 -10.52 16.57
CA GLY A 456 -7.66 -9.89 15.37
C GLY A 456 -8.77 -8.87 15.63
N HIS A 457 -9.46 -8.97 16.78
CA HIS A 457 -10.47 -7.99 17.18
C HIS A 457 -9.87 -6.61 17.48
N PHE A 458 -8.65 -6.56 18.01
CA PHE A 458 -8.01 -5.33 18.48
C PHE A 458 -7.15 -4.64 17.43
N VAL A 459 -6.62 -5.40 16.45
CA VAL A 459 -5.58 -4.91 15.54
C VAL A 459 -5.99 -3.64 14.77
N PRO A 460 -7.17 -3.55 14.11
CA PRO A 460 -7.49 -2.37 13.31
C PRO A 460 -7.54 -1.09 14.14
N ASP A 461 -8.22 -1.14 15.29
CA ASP A 461 -8.37 0.01 16.20
C ASP A 461 -7.02 0.46 16.78
N ILE A 462 -6.15 -0.50 17.14
CA ILE A 462 -4.79 -0.20 17.62
C ILE A 462 -3.97 0.46 16.51
N ILE A 463 -4.03 -0.05 15.28
CA ILE A 463 -3.28 0.52 14.15
C ILE A 463 -3.78 1.94 13.84
N VAL A 464 -5.10 2.16 13.75
CA VAL A 464 -5.66 3.50 13.51
C VAL A 464 -5.31 4.45 14.65
N GLY A 465 -5.44 4.03 15.91
CA GLY A 465 -5.06 4.84 17.07
C GLY A 465 -3.58 5.23 17.05
N ALA A 466 -2.68 4.28 16.75
CA ALA A 466 -1.26 4.53 16.62
C ALA A 466 -0.94 5.48 15.45
N MET A 467 -1.61 5.32 14.30
CA MET A 467 -1.40 6.18 13.13
C MET A 467 -1.86 7.62 13.39
N VAL A 468 -3.04 7.82 14.00
CA VAL A 468 -3.48 9.15 14.43
C VAL A 468 -2.46 9.74 15.40
N GLY A 469 -1.95 8.94 16.34
CA GLY A 469 -0.92 9.37 17.28
C GLY A 469 0.40 9.81 16.62
N LEU A 470 0.84 9.08 15.59
CA LEU A 470 2.03 9.42 14.79
C LEU A 470 1.86 10.78 14.09
N VAL A 471 0.71 11.00 13.46
CA VAL A 471 0.39 12.25 12.76
C VAL A 471 0.26 13.42 13.73
N VAL A 472 -0.35 13.21 14.91
CA VAL A 472 -0.34 14.23 15.99
C VAL A 472 1.08 14.54 16.43
N GLY A 473 1.97 13.53 16.50
CA GLY A 473 3.40 13.72 16.74
C GLY A 473 4.05 14.63 15.69
N TRP A 474 3.74 14.45 14.40
CA TRP A 474 4.26 15.32 13.33
C TRP A 474 3.71 16.74 13.37
N CYS A 475 2.42 16.91 13.68
CA CYS A 475 1.78 18.22 13.71
C CYS A 475 2.09 19.01 14.99
N PHE A 476 2.01 18.38 16.16
CA PHE A 476 2.13 19.06 17.45
C PHE A 476 3.49 18.86 18.11
N GLY A 477 4.23 17.81 17.77
CA GLY A 477 5.58 17.59 18.28
C GLY A 477 6.52 18.76 17.99
N PRO A 478 6.60 19.30 16.76
CA PRO A 478 7.43 20.46 16.46
C PRO A 478 7.00 21.74 17.21
N LEU A 479 5.72 21.85 17.56
CA LEU A 479 5.20 22.99 18.33
C LEU A 479 5.45 22.85 19.83
N ALA A 480 5.52 21.61 20.32
CA ALA A 480 5.62 21.30 21.74
C ALA A 480 6.74 22.07 22.46
N PRO A 481 8.00 22.17 21.95
CA PRO A 481 9.10 22.88 22.59
C PRO A 481 8.80 24.25 23.16
N ILE A 482 7.91 25.02 22.50
CA ILE A 482 7.59 26.40 22.87
C ILE A 482 6.16 26.51 23.38
N VAL A 483 5.20 25.85 22.73
CA VAL A 483 3.78 25.98 23.09
C VAL A 483 3.45 25.26 24.41
N SER A 484 4.24 24.26 24.82
CA SER A 484 3.93 23.46 26.00
C SER A 484 3.89 24.24 27.31
N CYS A 485 4.58 25.38 27.44
CA CYS A 485 4.47 26.18 28.68
C CYS A 485 3.03 26.69 28.92
N TRP A 486 2.22 26.78 27.86
CA TRP A 486 0.80 27.16 27.94
C TRP A 486 -0.12 25.94 28.05
N LEU A 487 0.20 24.86 27.31
CA LEU A 487 -0.67 23.69 27.14
C LEU A 487 -0.41 22.54 28.12
N ALA A 488 0.82 22.39 28.61
CA ALA A 488 1.21 21.32 29.53
C ALA A 488 0.80 21.69 30.98
N LYS A 489 -0.50 21.90 31.19
CA LYS A 489 -1.12 22.13 32.50
C LYS A 489 -1.97 20.92 32.86
N ALA A 490 -1.93 20.51 34.13
CA ALA A 490 -2.71 19.36 34.60
C ALA A 490 -4.21 19.50 34.26
N SER A 491 -4.79 20.70 34.41
CA SER A 491 -6.19 20.96 34.06
C SER A 491 -6.52 20.74 32.58
N ILE A 492 -5.60 21.09 31.67
CA ILE A 492 -5.76 20.90 30.22
C ILE A 492 -5.67 19.41 29.88
N LEU A 493 -4.69 18.69 30.44
CA LEU A 493 -4.59 17.23 30.26
C LEU A 493 -5.82 16.50 30.80
N HIS A 494 -6.33 16.91 31.96
CA HIS A 494 -7.60 16.38 32.48
C HIS A 494 -8.76 16.64 31.51
N GLY A 495 -8.85 17.83 30.92
CA GLY A 495 -9.82 18.14 29.88
C GLY A 495 -9.71 17.21 28.67
N PHE A 496 -8.50 17.00 28.13
CA PHE A 496 -8.29 16.06 27.01
C PHE A 496 -8.63 14.61 27.38
N LEU A 497 -8.32 14.18 28.60
CA LEU A 497 -8.68 12.85 29.08
C LEU A 497 -10.20 12.69 29.17
N GLN A 498 -10.92 13.69 29.69
CA GLN A 498 -12.38 13.69 29.74
C GLN A 498 -12.99 13.64 28.34
N ILE A 499 -12.49 14.47 27.41
CA ILE A 499 -12.91 14.43 26.00
C ILE A 499 -12.67 13.04 25.41
N THR A 500 -11.51 12.43 25.66
CA THR A 500 -11.18 11.08 25.19
C THR A 500 -12.20 10.05 25.70
N VAL A 501 -12.51 10.07 27.00
CA VAL A 501 -13.48 9.13 27.61
C VAL A 501 -14.87 9.31 27.02
N VAL A 502 -15.34 10.56 26.89
CA VAL A 502 -16.65 10.86 26.29
C VAL A 502 -16.68 10.45 24.82
N ALA A 503 -15.63 10.77 24.05
CA ALA A 503 -15.54 10.41 22.63
C ALA A 503 -15.56 8.89 22.43
N MET A 504 -14.84 8.13 23.27
CA MET A 504 -14.89 6.66 23.23
C MET A 504 -16.28 6.15 23.58
N ALA A 505 -16.92 6.67 24.62
CA ALA A 505 -18.26 6.25 25.02
C ALA A 505 -19.30 6.51 23.91
N VAL A 506 -19.26 7.69 23.29
CA VAL A 506 -20.15 8.07 22.17
C VAL A 506 -19.86 7.22 20.93
N SER A 507 -18.60 7.10 20.52
CA SER A 507 -18.23 6.32 19.33
C SER A 507 -18.62 4.84 19.46
N SER A 508 -18.60 4.30 20.67
CA SER A 508 -19.00 2.92 20.96
C SER A 508 -20.48 2.63 20.65
N GLN A 509 -21.32 3.66 20.57
CA GLN A 509 -22.74 3.55 20.20
C GLN A 509 -22.98 3.67 18.70
N VAL A 510 -21.97 4.10 17.92
CA VAL A 510 -22.11 4.30 16.48
C VAL A 510 -21.90 2.98 15.75
N PHE A 511 -22.77 2.67 14.80
CA PHE A 511 -22.63 1.45 14.00
C PHE A 511 -21.40 1.55 13.07
N PRO A 512 -20.53 0.53 12.97
CA PRO A 512 -19.26 0.64 12.24
C PRO A 512 -19.37 0.80 10.71
N TYR A 513 -20.47 0.37 10.11
CA TYR A 513 -20.60 0.23 8.64
C TYR A 513 -21.73 1.09 8.08
N SER A 514 -21.68 1.38 6.79
CA SER A 514 -22.75 2.08 6.06
C SER A 514 -22.83 1.56 4.62
N THR A 515 -23.75 2.08 3.81
CA THR A 515 -23.79 1.78 2.37
C THR A 515 -22.55 2.30 1.64
N GLY A 516 -21.96 3.41 2.09
CA GLY A 516 -20.72 3.96 1.55
C GLY A 516 -19.44 3.33 2.11
N ALA A 517 -19.55 2.53 3.17
CA ALA A 517 -18.45 1.79 3.79
C ALA A 517 -18.96 0.41 4.24
N PRO A 518 -19.25 -0.49 3.28
CA PRO A 518 -19.95 -1.74 3.57
C PRO A 518 -19.05 -2.75 4.31
N LYS A 519 -19.70 -3.59 5.12
CA LYS A 519 -19.08 -4.79 5.69
C LYS A 519 -18.78 -5.78 4.56
N ARG A 520 -17.55 -6.26 4.48
CA ARG A 520 -17.12 -7.24 3.47
C ARG A 520 -17.28 -8.67 3.96
N VAL A 521 -17.84 -9.50 3.09
CA VAL A 521 -18.02 -10.93 3.30
C VAL A 521 -17.64 -11.68 2.02
N VAL A 522 -17.14 -12.91 2.17
CA VAL A 522 -16.75 -13.77 1.06
C VAL A 522 -17.52 -15.08 1.17
N LEU A 523 -18.20 -15.46 0.10
CA LEU A 523 -18.97 -16.69 -0.01
C LEU A 523 -18.38 -17.56 -1.13
N GLN A 524 -18.11 -18.83 -0.82
CA GLN A 524 -17.59 -19.81 -1.78
C GLN A 524 -18.45 -21.07 -1.73
N HIS A 525 -18.92 -21.57 -2.86
CA HIS A 525 -19.51 -22.91 -2.96
C HIS A 525 -18.42 -23.91 -3.32
N THR A 526 -18.20 -24.90 -2.45
CA THR A 526 -17.18 -25.95 -2.63
C THR A 526 -17.86 -27.30 -2.76
N PHE A 527 -17.37 -28.12 -3.68
CA PHE A 527 -17.74 -29.52 -3.76
C PHE A 527 -16.49 -30.38 -3.85
N VAL A 528 -16.53 -31.54 -3.20
CA VAL A 528 -15.46 -32.54 -3.22
C VAL A 528 -15.95 -33.73 -4.02
N THR A 529 -15.15 -34.16 -4.98
CA THR A 529 -15.49 -35.28 -5.85
C THR A 529 -14.56 -36.46 -5.63
N ASP A 530 -15.12 -37.67 -5.66
CA ASP A 530 -14.40 -38.92 -5.83
C ASP A 530 -14.72 -39.45 -7.23
N ALA A 531 -13.73 -39.39 -8.11
CA ALA A 531 -13.89 -39.59 -9.56
C ALA A 531 -15.02 -38.72 -10.16
N SER A 532 -16.19 -39.29 -10.40
CA SER A 532 -17.37 -38.60 -10.96
C SER A 532 -18.47 -38.33 -9.93
N ASN A 533 -18.32 -38.83 -8.70
CA ASN A 533 -19.33 -38.68 -7.65
C ASN A 533 -19.02 -37.49 -6.76
N ILE A 534 -20.02 -36.65 -6.49
CA ILE A 534 -19.92 -35.60 -5.47
C ILE A 534 -20.08 -36.27 -4.10
N VAL A 535 -19.02 -36.23 -3.30
CA VAL A 535 -18.96 -36.80 -1.94
C VAL A 535 -19.43 -35.77 -0.91
N GLU A 536 -19.11 -34.50 -1.16
CA GLU A 536 -19.40 -33.42 -0.23
C GLU A 536 -19.73 -32.13 -1.01
N SER A 537 -20.68 -31.33 -0.51
CA SER A 537 -20.98 -30.00 -1.04
C SER A 537 -21.29 -29.04 0.10
N ASN A 538 -20.64 -27.87 0.11
CA ASN A 538 -20.79 -26.87 1.17
C ASN A 538 -20.60 -25.44 0.70
N TYR A 539 -21.27 -24.50 1.37
CA TYR A 539 -20.94 -23.08 1.33
C TYR A 539 -19.91 -22.74 2.41
N GLY A 540 -18.75 -22.23 2.02
CA GLY A 540 -17.81 -21.55 2.89
C GLY A 540 -18.15 -20.07 2.98
N PHE A 541 -18.25 -19.53 4.19
CA PHE A 541 -18.54 -18.13 4.45
C PHE A 541 -17.45 -17.53 5.35
N SER A 542 -16.97 -16.34 5.00
CA SER A 542 -15.85 -15.69 5.68
C SER A 542 -15.99 -14.17 5.70
N VAL A 543 -15.25 -13.52 6.60
CA VAL A 543 -15.12 -12.06 6.69
C VAL A 543 -13.65 -11.67 6.49
N VAL A 544 -13.42 -10.43 6.04
CA VAL A 544 -12.07 -9.89 5.74
C VAL A 544 -11.67 -8.71 6.64
N ASP A 545 -12.37 -8.53 7.75
CA ASP A 545 -12.04 -7.53 8.78
C ASP A 545 -12.27 -8.10 10.20
N ALA A 546 -12.07 -7.26 11.24
CA ALA A 546 -12.11 -7.66 12.64
C ALA A 546 -13.48 -8.09 13.19
N ASN A 547 -14.60 -7.62 12.63
CA ASN A 547 -15.93 -8.00 13.11
C ASN A 547 -16.32 -9.38 12.54
N SER A 548 -16.54 -10.36 13.41
CA SER A 548 -16.74 -11.77 13.03
C SER A 548 -18.07 -12.07 12.32
N LEU A 549 -18.22 -13.29 11.80
CA LEU A 549 -19.51 -13.77 11.25
C LEU A 549 -20.66 -13.70 12.26
N GLU A 550 -20.39 -13.90 13.54
CA GLU A 550 -21.38 -13.68 14.61
C GLU A 550 -21.94 -12.24 14.61
N PHE A 551 -21.08 -11.24 14.37
CA PHE A 551 -21.52 -9.86 14.21
C PHE A 551 -22.43 -9.71 12.99
N VAL A 552 -22.09 -10.35 11.87
CA VAL A 552 -22.91 -10.31 10.65
C VAL A 552 -24.29 -10.92 10.92
N PHE A 553 -24.36 -12.11 11.52
CA PHE A 553 -25.64 -12.77 11.77
C PHE A 553 -26.52 -12.05 12.80
N ASN A 554 -25.92 -11.41 13.80
CA ASN A 554 -26.66 -10.61 14.77
C ASN A 554 -27.26 -9.33 14.17
N ASN A 555 -26.61 -8.74 13.15
CA ASN A 555 -27.05 -7.48 12.55
C ASN A 555 -27.76 -7.66 11.20
N ALA A 556 -27.66 -8.83 10.58
CA ALA A 556 -28.32 -9.21 9.33
C ALA A 556 -28.96 -10.61 9.47
N PRO A 557 -30.06 -10.74 10.23
CA PRO A 557 -30.67 -12.04 10.52
C PRO A 557 -31.19 -12.76 9.27
N GLU A 558 -31.47 -12.04 8.19
CA GLU A 558 -31.84 -12.63 6.89
C GLU A 558 -30.71 -13.47 6.29
N ALA A 559 -29.45 -13.05 6.44
CA ALA A 559 -28.30 -13.81 5.99
C ALA A 559 -28.16 -15.13 6.77
N ALA A 560 -28.44 -15.10 8.08
CA ALA A 560 -28.48 -16.31 8.90
C ALA A 560 -29.64 -17.24 8.49
N LYS A 561 -30.83 -16.70 8.21
CA LYS A 561 -31.99 -17.46 7.73
C LYS A 561 -31.73 -18.11 6.37
N TRP A 562 -31.05 -17.42 5.46
CA TRP A 562 -30.71 -17.95 4.13
C TRP A 562 -29.83 -19.22 4.22
N LEU A 563 -28.96 -19.31 5.23
CA LEU A 563 -28.14 -20.50 5.48
C LEU A 563 -28.94 -21.70 6.04
N LYS A 564 -30.28 -21.61 6.10
CA LYS A 564 -31.26 -22.69 6.31
C LYS A 564 -31.13 -23.53 7.60
N ASP A 565 -30.29 -23.14 8.56
CA ASP A 565 -30.24 -23.80 9.88
C ASP A 565 -30.56 -22.78 10.98
N ASN A 566 -31.85 -22.75 11.35
CA ASN A 566 -32.43 -21.76 12.25
C ASN A 566 -31.95 -21.96 13.71
N SER A 567 -31.78 -20.80 14.37
CA SER A 567 -32.02 -20.53 15.81
C SER A 567 -30.98 -20.87 16.87
N GLU A 568 -29.94 -21.66 16.62
CA GLU A 568 -28.79 -21.75 17.52
C GLU A 568 -27.49 -21.89 16.73
N LEU A 569 -27.00 -20.79 16.15
CA LEU A 569 -25.59 -20.65 15.75
C LEU A 569 -24.69 -20.62 17.00
N SER A 570 -24.80 -21.64 17.85
CA SER A 570 -23.65 -22.12 18.57
C SER A 570 -22.63 -22.43 17.49
N LEU A 571 -21.53 -21.68 17.47
CA LEU A 571 -20.36 -21.85 16.60
C LEU A 571 -19.68 -23.20 16.93
N LYS A 572 -20.45 -24.28 16.83
CA LYS A 572 -20.07 -25.66 17.06
C LYS A 572 -18.94 -25.95 16.10
N GLU A 573 -17.95 -26.66 16.62
CA GLU A 573 -16.72 -27.02 15.91
C GLU A 573 -17.01 -27.65 14.53
N LYS A 574 -18.15 -28.34 14.38
CA LYS A 574 -18.63 -28.93 13.13
C LYS A 574 -18.81 -27.96 11.95
N TYR A 575 -19.05 -26.66 12.21
CA TYR A 575 -19.22 -25.66 11.14
C TYR A 575 -17.93 -24.88 10.89
N ARG A 576 -16.81 -25.15 11.57
CA ARG A 576 -15.57 -24.42 11.32
C ARG A 576 -14.97 -24.83 9.96
N SER A 577 -14.59 -23.85 9.16
CA SER A 577 -13.86 -24.07 7.92
C SER A 577 -12.37 -23.82 8.14
N ASP A 578 -11.54 -24.76 7.69
CA ASP A 578 -10.09 -24.59 7.69
C ASP A 578 -9.64 -23.68 6.54
N ARG A 579 -8.51 -22.97 6.70
CA ARG A 579 -7.95 -22.11 5.62
C ARG A 579 -7.62 -22.90 4.36
N SER A 580 -7.29 -24.19 4.49
CA SER A 580 -7.03 -25.09 3.37
C SER A 580 -8.23 -25.26 2.43
N THR A 581 -9.46 -24.95 2.86
CA THR A 581 -10.63 -24.99 1.96
C THR A 581 -10.67 -23.82 0.98
N TRP A 582 -9.79 -22.82 1.15
CA TRP A 582 -9.73 -21.59 0.35
C TRP A 582 -8.52 -21.55 -0.59
N VAL A 583 -7.80 -22.66 -0.78
CA VAL A 583 -6.52 -22.73 -1.53
C VAL A 583 -6.63 -22.28 -3.00
N ALA A 584 -7.83 -22.25 -3.58
CA ALA A 584 -8.07 -21.65 -4.89
C ALA A 584 -7.62 -20.17 -4.96
N LEU A 585 -7.68 -19.46 -3.82
CA LEU A 585 -7.28 -18.05 -3.72
C LEU A 585 -5.82 -17.87 -3.28
N TYR A 586 -5.02 -18.95 -3.15
CA TYR A 586 -3.66 -18.87 -2.61
C TYR A 586 -2.77 -17.82 -3.32
N PRO A 587 -2.05 -16.94 -2.60
CA PRO A 587 -1.80 -16.97 -1.16
C PRO A 587 -2.80 -16.19 -0.29
N VAL A 588 -3.86 -15.61 -0.86
CA VAL A 588 -4.85 -14.78 -0.14
C VAL A 588 -5.54 -15.43 1.08
N PRO A 589 -5.65 -16.77 1.25
CA PRO A 589 -6.32 -17.37 2.41
C PRO A 589 -5.80 -16.97 3.79
N PHE A 590 -4.62 -16.34 3.90
CA PHE A 590 -4.17 -15.76 5.17
C PHE A 590 -5.13 -14.68 5.71
N LEU A 591 -5.90 -14.03 4.84
CA LEU A 591 -6.92 -13.03 5.19
C LEU A 591 -8.18 -13.62 5.83
N PHE A 592 -8.38 -14.94 5.77
CA PHE A 592 -9.56 -15.60 6.29
C PHE A 592 -9.26 -16.30 7.61
N SER A 593 -9.93 -15.93 8.70
CA SER A 593 -10.02 -16.74 9.91
C SER A 593 -11.42 -16.73 10.49
N GLY A 594 -11.74 -17.78 11.25
CA GLY A 594 -13.08 -17.96 11.82
C GLY A 594 -14.17 -18.16 10.76
N SER A 595 -13.78 -18.64 9.57
CA SER A 595 -14.70 -18.97 8.49
C SER A 595 -15.60 -20.15 8.89
N LEU A 596 -16.83 -20.13 8.38
CA LEU A 596 -17.82 -21.17 8.63
C LEU A 596 -18.14 -21.94 7.34
N LYS A 597 -18.44 -23.23 7.47
CA LYS A 597 -18.78 -24.15 6.40
C LYS A 597 -20.18 -24.70 6.66
N PHE A 598 -21.08 -24.59 5.69
CA PHE A 598 -22.47 -25.01 5.78
C PHE A 598 -22.80 -26.02 4.67
N PRO A 599 -23.54 -27.11 4.97
CA PRO A 599 -23.96 -28.06 3.94
C PRO A 599 -24.75 -27.41 2.81
N ALA A 600 -24.49 -27.83 1.57
CA ALA A 600 -25.17 -27.35 0.37
C ALA A 600 -25.81 -28.51 -0.41
N GLN A 601 -26.86 -28.23 -1.18
CA GLN A 601 -27.51 -29.25 -2.01
C GLN A 601 -26.64 -29.60 -3.22
N THR A 602 -26.53 -30.90 -3.53
CA THR A 602 -25.66 -31.41 -4.59
C THR A 602 -26.29 -31.39 -5.99
N GLU A 603 -27.62 -31.25 -6.09
CA GLU A 603 -28.34 -31.39 -7.36
C GLU A 603 -28.09 -30.26 -8.35
N GLU A 604 -27.89 -29.03 -7.87
CA GLU A 604 -27.70 -27.87 -8.75
C GLU A 604 -26.41 -27.96 -9.58
N ILE A 605 -25.31 -28.43 -8.98
CA ILE A 605 -24.02 -28.58 -9.67
C ILE A 605 -24.11 -29.60 -10.81
N ARG A 606 -24.84 -30.71 -10.61
CA ARG A 606 -25.01 -31.75 -11.63
C ARG A 606 -25.75 -31.24 -12.88
N LYS A 607 -26.51 -30.16 -12.78
CA LYS A 607 -27.14 -29.51 -13.94
C LYS A 607 -26.13 -28.76 -14.80
N HIS A 608 -25.05 -28.27 -14.20
CA HIS A 608 -24.06 -27.42 -14.86
C HIS A 608 -22.78 -28.16 -15.27
N HIS A 609 -22.46 -29.29 -14.62
CA HIS A 609 -21.24 -30.05 -14.91
C HIS A 609 -21.54 -31.52 -15.21
N GLN A 610 -21.24 -31.93 -16.45
CA GLN A 610 -21.37 -33.33 -16.89
C GLN A 610 -20.17 -34.17 -16.44
N HIS A 611 -18.97 -33.58 -16.45
CA HIS A 611 -17.71 -34.23 -16.07
C HIS A 611 -16.90 -33.29 -15.17
N PHE A 612 -16.38 -33.82 -14.06
CA PHE A 612 -15.57 -33.03 -13.13
C PHE A 612 -14.08 -33.08 -13.49
N PRO A 613 -13.29 -32.08 -13.07
CA PRO A 613 -11.84 -32.12 -13.21
C PRO A 613 -11.23 -33.36 -12.55
N GLN A 614 -10.24 -33.98 -13.20
CA GLN A 614 -9.58 -35.18 -12.72
C GLN A 614 -8.08 -35.12 -12.96
N LEU A 615 -7.30 -35.51 -11.95
CA LEU A 615 -5.85 -35.66 -12.04
C LEU A 615 -5.52 -37.15 -12.18
N VAL A 616 -4.90 -37.55 -13.30
CA VAL A 616 -4.61 -38.94 -13.64
C VAL A 616 -3.11 -39.14 -13.82
N VAL A 617 -2.59 -40.26 -13.32
CA VAL A 617 -1.21 -40.70 -13.60
C VAL A 617 -1.17 -41.40 -14.95
N GLN A 618 -0.44 -40.85 -15.90
CA GLN A 618 -0.28 -41.46 -17.24
C GLN A 618 0.82 -42.51 -17.26
N LYS A 619 1.99 -42.18 -16.71
CA LYS A 619 3.17 -43.04 -16.75
C LYS A 619 4.06 -42.75 -15.55
N THR A 620 4.64 -43.80 -14.97
CA THR A 620 5.72 -43.68 -13.99
C THR A 620 6.98 -44.30 -14.59
N SER A 621 8.10 -43.59 -14.48
CA SER A 621 9.44 -44.11 -14.80
C SER A 621 10.34 -43.92 -13.58
N SER A 622 11.02 -44.99 -13.19
CA SER A 622 11.95 -44.96 -12.05
C SER A 622 13.35 -45.33 -12.52
N ASN A 623 14.35 -44.66 -11.99
CA ASN A 623 15.73 -45.14 -11.96
C ASN A 623 16.16 -45.35 -10.49
N ASN A 624 17.42 -45.70 -10.22
CA ASN A 624 17.89 -46.02 -8.86
C ASN A 624 17.83 -44.84 -7.86
N TRP A 625 17.66 -43.60 -8.33
CA TRP A 625 17.74 -42.40 -7.48
C TRP A 625 16.48 -41.52 -7.56
N ASN A 626 15.81 -41.47 -8.71
CA ASN A 626 14.69 -40.56 -9.00
C ASN A 626 13.49 -41.33 -9.56
N ARG A 627 12.28 -40.87 -9.21
CA ARG A 627 11.01 -41.39 -9.73
C ARG A 627 10.26 -40.28 -10.44
N ARG A 628 10.26 -40.33 -11.78
CA ARG A 628 9.48 -39.40 -12.58
C ARG A 628 8.05 -39.90 -12.78
N VAL A 629 7.07 -39.09 -12.42
CA VAL A 629 5.63 -39.34 -12.58
C VAL A 629 5.06 -38.35 -13.58
N HIS A 630 4.53 -38.85 -14.69
CA HIS A 630 3.79 -38.08 -15.69
C HIS A 630 2.32 -38.04 -15.29
N LEU A 631 1.80 -36.82 -15.15
CA LEU A 631 0.46 -36.51 -14.69
C LEU A 631 -0.29 -35.76 -15.79
N GLN A 632 -1.59 -36.00 -15.85
CA GLN A 632 -2.51 -35.27 -16.70
C GLN A 632 -3.68 -34.78 -15.86
N LEU A 633 -3.85 -33.46 -15.79
CA LEU A 633 -5.01 -32.81 -15.23
C LEU A 633 -6.01 -32.54 -16.36
N SER A 634 -7.10 -33.29 -16.36
CA SER A 634 -8.27 -32.99 -17.18
C SER A 634 -9.16 -31.99 -16.47
N LEU A 635 -9.63 -30.99 -17.21
CA LEU A 635 -10.55 -29.97 -16.71
C LEU A 635 -12.01 -30.45 -16.70
N GLY A 636 -12.28 -31.66 -17.22
CA GLY A 636 -13.63 -32.20 -17.35
C GLY A 636 -14.47 -31.34 -18.29
N SER A 637 -15.69 -31.03 -17.86
CA SER A 637 -16.63 -30.17 -18.59
C SER A 637 -16.37 -28.67 -18.40
N LEU A 638 -15.35 -28.29 -17.63
CA LEU A 638 -14.94 -26.89 -17.54
C LEU A 638 -14.23 -26.50 -18.83
N SER A 639 -14.89 -25.67 -19.65
CA SER A 639 -14.31 -25.06 -20.85
C SER A 639 -13.33 -23.92 -20.53
N GLU A 640 -13.36 -23.44 -19.28
CA GLU A 640 -12.53 -22.36 -18.77
C GLU A 640 -12.25 -22.58 -17.29
N VAL A 641 -11.03 -22.27 -16.87
CA VAL A 641 -10.63 -22.27 -15.47
C VAL A 641 -10.11 -20.89 -15.12
N TRP A 642 -10.81 -20.23 -14.21
CA TRP A 642 -10.34 -19.00 -13.58
C TRP A 642 -8.99 -19.26 -12.90
N THR A 643 -8.91 -20.28 -12.03
CA THR A 643 -7.64 -20.71 -11.45
C THR A 643 -7.73 -22.13 -10.89
N THR A 644 -6.65 -22.90 -11.02
CA THR A 644 -6.44 -24.18 -10.34
C THR A 644 -5.14 -24.11 -9.53
N SER A 645 -5.20 -24.43 -8.24
CA SER A 645 -4.03 -24.49 -7.36
C SER A 645 -3.62 -25.93 -7.09
N LEU A 646 -2.41 -26.30 -7.51
CA LEU A 646 -1.76 -27.57 -7.20
C LEU A 646 -0.82 -27.37 -6.01
N ASN A 647 -1.09 -28.07 -4.90
CA ASN A 647 -0.21 -28.15 -3.75
C ASN A 647 0.54 -29.49 -3.77
N ILE A 648 1.82 -29.46 -4.08
CA ILE A 648 2.67 -30.66 -4.17
C ILE A 648 3.51 -30.73 -2.90
N THR A 649 3.34 -31.79 -2.11
CA THR A 649 4.08 -32.00 -0.85
C THR A 649 5.10 -33.13 -1.02
N GLY A 650 6.24 -32.99 -0.35
CA GLY A 650 7.34 -33.96 -0.40
C GLY A 650 8.57 -33.44 -1.15
N PRO A 651 9.66 -34.22 -1.20
CA PRO A 651 10.88 -33.82 -1.89
C PRO A 651 10.65 -33.86 -3.41
N LEU A 652 10.90 -32.73 -4.08
CA LEU A 652 10.99 -32.66 -5.54
C LEU A 652 12.44 -32.38 -5.92
N SER A 653 12.95 -33.14 -6.88
CA SER A 653 14.23 -32.88 -7.52
C SER A 653 14.06 -32.06 -8.80
N ASN A 654 12.95 -32.26 -9.53
CA ASN A 654 12.64 -31.50 -10.75
C ASN A 654 11.15 -31.58 -11.14
N TRP A 655 10.73 -30.76 -12.10
CA TRP A 655 9.37 -30.78 -12.67
C TRP A 655 9.32 -30.15 -14.07
N SER A 656 8.16 -30.24 -14.73
CA SER A 656 7.94 -29.67 -16.07
C SER A 656 7.33 -28.26 -16.09
N PHE A 657 7.10 -27.64 -14.94
CA PHE A 657 6.49 -26.30 -14.86
C PHE A 657 7.55 -25.18 -14.91
N ALA A 658 7.12 -23.95 -15.22
CA ALA A 658 7.93 -22.73 -15.18
C ALA A 658 9.35 -22.90 -15.75
N ASP A 659 9.43 -23.24 -17.03
CA ASP A 659 10.69 -23.41 -17.76
C ASP A 659 11.63 -24.44 -17.08
N ASN A 660 11.05 -25.49 -16.48
CA ASN A 660 11.74 -26.52 -15.69
C ASN A 660 12.53 -25.97 -14.50
N THR A 661 12.14 -24.81 -13.96
CA THR A 661 12.78 -24.20 -12.80
C THR A 661 11.99 -24.51 -11.54
N LEU A 662 12.60 -25.24 -10.59
CA LEU A 662 11.99 -25.57 -9.32
C LEU A 662 12.24 -24.45 -8.29
N PRO A 663 11.20 -23.74 -7.79
CA PRO A 663 11.38 -22.75 -6.75
C PRO A 663 11.69 -23.42 -5.41
N ALA A 664 12.32 -22.72 -4.47
CA ALA A 664 12.44 -23.27 -3.12
C ALA A 664 11.05 -23.51 -2.50
N PRO A 665 10.87 -24.62 -1.76
CA PRO A 665 9.60 -24.97 -1.16
C PRO A 665 9.21 -23.99 -0.05
N GLN A 666 7.91 -23.94 0.24
CA GLN A 666 7.35 -23.23 1.38
C GLN A 666 6.91 -24.23 2.46
N THR A 667 7.09 -23.86 3.72
CA THR A 667 6.56 -24.62 4.86
C THR A 667 5.37 -23.87 5.45
N VAL A 668 4.18 -24.41 5.25
CA VAL A 668 2.95 -23.84 5.83
C VAL A 668 2.74 -24.45 7.21
N SER A 669 2.71 -23.62 8.25
CA SER A 669 2.38 -24.01 9.64
C SER A 669 3.21 -25.18 10.21
N GLY A 670 4.49 -25.31 9.81
CA GLY A 670 5.36 -26.40 10.25
C GLY A 670 5.11 -27.76 9.55
N GLY A 671 4.28 -27.79 8.51
CA GLY A 671 4.06 -28.97 7.67
C GLY A 671 5.24 -29.28 6.73
N PRO A 672 5.14 -30.37 5.94
CA PRO A 672 6.20 -30.75 5.00
C PRO A 672 6.43 -29.66 3.95
N PRO A 673 7.63 -29.61 3.33
CA PRO A 673 7.91 -28.74 2.19
C PRO A 673 6.82 -28.87 1.10
N SER A 674 6.29 -27.73 0.67
CA SER A 674 5.20 -27.62 -0.30
C SER A 674 5.59 -26.72 -1.46
N TYR A 675 5.23 -27.13 -2.68
CA TYR A 675 5.39 -26.37 -3.91
C TYR A 675 4.00 -26.04 -4.44
N ILE A 676 3.72 -24.74 -4.59
CA ILE A 676 2.42 -24.27 -5.10
C ILE A 676 2.56 -23.88 -6.56
N CYS A 677 1.77 -24.51 -7.42
CA CYS A 677 1.61 -24.14 -8.81
C CYS A 677 0.17 -23.70 -9.07
N ARG A 678 -0.02 -22.54 -9.68
CA ARG A 678 -1.32 -22.07 -10.17
C ARG A 678 -1.40 -22.19 -11.67
N LEU A 679 -2.47 -22.80 -12.15
CA LEU A 679 -2.80 -22.96 -13.56
C LEU A 679 -4.04 -22.13 -13.90
N THR A 680 -4.03 -21.46 -15.04
CA THR A 680 -5.16 -20.61 -15.47
C THR A 680 -5.26 -20.50 -16.99
N GLY A 681 -6.46 -20.17 -17.45
CA GLY A 681 -6.74 -19.82 -18.83
C GLY A 681 -7.60 -20.85 -19.55
N GLN A 682 -8.14 -20.42 -20.68
CA GLN A 682 -9.06 -21.22 -21.48
C GLN A 682 -8.29 -22.28 -22.28
N SER A 683 -8.66 -23.55 -22.16
CA SER A 683 -8.05 -24.62 -22.95
C SER A 683 -9.01 -25.81 -23.11
N ASN A 684 -9.08 -26.34 -24.33
CA ASN A 684 -9.74 -27.61 -24.62
C ASN A 684 -8.80 -28.81 -24.41
N GLU A 685 -7.52 -28.54 -24.12
CA GLU A 685 -6.51 -29.56 -23.90
C GLU A 685 -6.32 -29.80 -22.41
N ASN A 686 -6.05 -31.05 -22.06
CA ASN A 686 -5.66 -31.39 -20.70
C ASN A 686 -4.25 -30.87 -20.39
N TRP A 687 -4.02 -30.45 -19.15
CA TRP A 687 -2.71 -30.03 -18.68
C TRP A 687 -1.85 -31.27 -18.41
N SER A 688 -0.83 -31.48 -19.22
CA SER A 688 0.11 -32.59 -19.05
C SER A 688 1.43 -32.08 -18.48
N PHE A 689 1.91 -32.71 -17.41
CA PHE A 689 3.12 -32.30 -16.70
C PHE A 689 3.82 -33.50 -16.06
N TRP A 690 5.05 -33.33 -15.60
CA TRP A 690 5.75 -34.37 -14.85
C TRP A 690 6.42 -33.80 -13.60
N LEU A 691 6.53 -34.66 -12.58
CA LEU A 691 7.22 -34.41 -11.31
C LEU A 691 8.30 -35.47 -11.14
N GLU A 692 9.46 -35.12 -10.59
CA GLU A 692 10.60 -36.03 -10.37
C GLU A 692 11.16 -36.02 -8.96
#